data_AF-A0A9X4KHP9-F1
#
_entry.id   AF-A0A9X4KHP9-F1
#
_cell.length_a   1.000
_cell.length_b   1.000
_cell.length_c   1.000
_cell.angle_alpha   90.00
_cell.angle_beta   90.00
_cell.angle_gamma   90.00
#
_symmetry.space_group_name_H-M   'P 1'
#
loop_
_entity.id
_entity.type
_entity.pdbx_description
1 polymer ?
#
loop_
_entity_poly.entity_id
_entity_poly.type
_entity_poly.pdbx_seq_one_letter_code
_entity_poly.pdbx_strand_id
1 'polypeptide(L)'
;MLHNPPAEAKGFTRWWWYGAAVTKEEIRRELAFMQEAGLGGVEIQITYPLQEDSEAQGIKNRAYYSPEFMDILDYTLATAAELGLFVDITLCSGWPFGGPFVPYDMAPEILIPYQIDVIGPSEYEQDFTTILPGEPIKAVMGKFGNGALLPDTLQDITAHLGTTWLHGWQWGHCMNKVNIPEGHWKIYVFITNMYKQQVGIPAPGMEGYAIDHCRKDVSDFYFAQLGDPLLERLGKGRIRAFFCDSIELGGNNWTAILPEEFAIRRGYELTPFMPALWGNIGEITADIRYDYYKTFSELTIDNFFRNFTEWSHARGVKTRIQAHGTWGDILQAYAAADYPEGETFGANDKYEVNTVHRRLASSAGHVYGRSVITNETFTWLRSPRFMETLEMMKAAVDAVFLDGINQIVNHGYSYSPESAGKPGWAFYASSFISHNNTWWEYYPMLSSYIHSVSAFLQAGESYAEVGIYLPQADIWSAMPLAELHMAMKLEAHIGKSLVNRVQKSGYYFDFLNDEAITQLSRMTASGLALGANRYKVMILPFVTRLPLDTADKLLTYVSEGGTLIAVAERPRTAPGYMDREANNRRLGQVLGDLFHQEDGVWKTVGEGKTIVVEHEDELVTRLREAETPDVEIESLGDASGTNLAAQTIGYVHRIHQDGHVYFVANVSGEEQQAYVRFKYGGPIRDRARSDDAPGAATHPASAGERDSEPCARVRTLPVFADRVRRSARGCDRRRR
;
A
#
# COMPACT_ATOMS: atom_id res chain seq x y z
N MET A 1 3.66 -2.05 30.24
CA MET A 1 3.25 -2.24 28.82
C MET A 1 3.58 -3.64 28.34
N LEU A 2 4.83 -4.12 28.41
CA LEU A 2 5.21 -5.44 27.84
C LEU A 2 4.52 -6.68 28.47
N HIS A 3 4.14 -6.64 29.76
CA HIS A 3 3.46 -7.79 30.40
C HIS A 3 1.92 -7.73 30.34
N ASN A 4 1.37 -6.58 29.94
CA ASN A 4 -0.07 -6.39 29.81
C ASN A 4 -0.30 -5.27 28.77
N PRO A 5 -0.26 -5.61 27.47
CA PRO A 5 -0.43 -4.64 26.40
C PRO A 5 -1.87 -4.08 26.43
N PRO A 6 -2.05 -2.78 26.10
CA PRO A 6 -3.38 -2.19 26.00
C PRO A 6 -4.20 -2.89 24.92
N ALA A 7 -5.54 -2.84 25.04
CA ALA A 7 -6.44 -3.55 24.13
C ALA A 7 -6.26 -3.09 22.68
N GLU A 8 -5.97 -1.80 22.49
CA GLU A 8 -5.75 -1.14 21.20
C GLU A 8 -4.47 -1.62 20.50
N ALA A 9 -3.52 -2.21 21.24
CA ALA A 9 -2.29 -2.77 20.69
C ALA A 9 -2.41 -4.27 20.35
N LYS A 10 -3.52 -4.92 20.72
CA LYS A 10 -3.72 -6.33 20.40
C LYS A 10 -3.98 -6.51 18.91
N GLY A 11 -3.56 -7.66 18.38
CA GLY A 11 -3.74 -8.03 16.98
C GLY A 11 -5.16 -8.50 16.72
N PHE A 12 -5.58 -8.42 15.47
CA PHE A 12 -6.89 -8.81 14.99
C PHE A 12 -6.77 -10.04 14.10
N THR A 13 -7.91 -10.65 13.78
CA THR A 13 -7.98 -11.63 12.71
C THR A 13 -9.08 -11.26 11.73
N ARG A 14 -8.81 -11.35 10.43
CA ARG A 14 -9.85 -11.36 9.43
C ARG A 14 -10.62 -12.66 9.56
N TRP A 15 -11.94 -12.57 9.70
CA TRP A 15 -12.84 -13.67 9.93
C TRP A 15 -13.73 -13.87 8.71
N TRP A 16 -13.41 -14.91 7.93
CA TRP A 16 -14.06 -15.20 6.67
C TRP A 16 -15.40 -15.89 6.89
N TRP A 17 -16.47 -15.22 6.46
CA TRP A 17 -17.83 -15.75 6.49
C TRP A 17 -18.28 -16.10 5.06
N TYR A 18 -18.46 -17.39 4.80
CA TYR A 18 -18.88 -17.88 3.48
C TYR A 18 -20.40 -17.92 3.39
N GLY A 19 -20.97 -17.21 2.41
CA GLY A 19 -22.41 -17.14 2.18
C GLY A 19 -23.22 -16.61 3.37
N ALA A 20 -22.56 -15.96 4.34
CA ALA A 20 -23.10 -15.70 5.68
C ALA A 20 -23.78 -16.94 6.32
N ALA A 21 -23.27 -18.14 6.01
CA ALA A 21 -23.75 -19.42 6.52
C ALA A 21 -23.24 -19.71 7.93
N VAL A 22 -23.50 -18.76 8.84
CA VAL A 22 -23.03 -18.80 10.22
C VAL A 22 -24.18 -19.04 11.21
N THR A 23 -23.86 -19.52 12.41
CA THR A 23 -24.85 -19.74 13.48
C THR A 23 -24.45 -19.00 14.76
N LYS A 24 -25.44 -18.59 15.56
CA LYS A 24 -25.21 -17.90 16.84
C LYS A 24 -24.38 -18.74 17.82
N GLU A 25 -24.57 -20.05 17.82
CA GLU A 25 -23.80 -20.97 18.67
C GLU A 25 -22.32 -20.99 18.25
N GLU A 26 -22.06 -21.18 16.96
CA GLU A 26 -20.69 -21.23 16.45
C GLU A 26 -19.98 -19.88 16.54
N ILE A 27 -20.69 -18.77 16.28
CA ILE A 27 -20.17 -17.41 16.48
C ILE A 27 -19.62 -17.23 17.89
N ARG A 28 -20.39 -17.63 18.91
CA ARG A 28 -19.95 -17.51 20.31
C ARG A 28 -18.74 -18.40 20.58
N ARG A 29 -18.75 -19.62 20.04
CA ARG A 29 -17.67 -20.60 20.19
C ARG A 29 -16.36 -20.09 19.57
N GLU A 30 -16.38 -19.62 18.33
CA GLU A 30 -15.20 -19.09 17.64
C GLU A 30 -14.69 -17.80 18.28
N LEU A 31 -15.57 -16.87 18.67
CA LEU A 31 -15.16 -15.67 19.39
C LEU A 31 -14.53 -15.99 20.75
N ALA A 32 -15.02 -17.02 21.46
CA ALA A 32 -14.39 -17.49 22.70
C ALA A 32 -12.99 -18.05 22.43
N PHE A 33 -12.80 -18.88 21.39
CA PHE A 33 -11.47 -19.34 21.00
C PHE A 33 -10.53 -18.19 20.64
N MET A 34 -11.03 -17.18 19.91
CA MET A 34 -10.24 -15.99 19.55
C MET A 34 -9.83 -15.19 20.80
N GLN A 35 -10.75 -15.01 21.76
CA GLN A 35 -10.47 -14.37 23.04
C GLN A 35 -9.44 -15.15 23.87
N GLU A 36 -9.59 -16.46 23.99
CA GLU A 36 -8.65 -17.37 24.68
C GLU A 36 -7.26 -17.35 24.03
N ALA A 37 -7.22 -17.25 22.70
CA ALA A 37 -6.00 -17.05 21.91
C ALA A 37 -5.36 -15.67 22.10
N GLY A 38 -6.02 -14.77 22.83
CA GLY A 38 -5.54 -13.44 23.18
C GLY A 38 -5.80 -12.35 22.15
N LEU A 39 -6.51 -12.64 21.05
CA LEU A 39 -6.82 -11.67 20.00
C LEU A 39 -7.58 -10.47 20.57
N GLY A 40 -7.33 -9.28 20.01
CA GLY A 40 -7.98 -8.03 20.40
C GLY A 40 -9.32 -7.79 19.71
N GLY A 41 -9.55 -8.46 18.59
CA GLY A 41 -10.77 -8.27 17.81
C GLY A 41 -10.77 -9.06 16.51
N VAL A 42 -11.84 -8.87 15.76
CA VAL A 42 -12.07 -9.49 14.45
C VAL A 42 -12.38 -8.44 13.40
N GLU A 43 -12.00 -8.71 12.15
CA GLU A 43 -12.55 -8.03 10.97
C GLU A 43 -13.48 -9.02 10.27
N ILE A 44 -14.77 -8.70 10.19
CA ILE A 44 -15.74 -9.57 9.51
C ILE A 44 -15.67 -9.30 8.01
N GLN A 45 -15.28 -10.32 7.24
CA GLN A 45 -15.25 -10.26 5.78
C GLN A 45 -16.14 -11.36 5.20
N ILE A 46 -17.18 -10.96 4.47
CA ILE A 46 -18.27 -11.85 4.05
C ILE A 46 -18.17 -12.06 2.53
N THR A 47 -18.16 -13.31 2.10
CA THR A 47 -17.88 -13.69 0.72
C THR A 47 -18.84 -14.79 0.24
N TYR A 48 -18.61 -15.30 -0.97
CA TYR A 48 -19.34 -16.39 -1.63
C TYR A 48 -19.62 -17.61 -0.73
N PRO A 49 -20.72 -18.35 -0.99
CA PRO A 49 -21.01 -19.60 -0.30
C PRO A 49 -20.04 -20.72 -0.73
N LEU A 50 -19.56 -21.53 0.22
CA LEU A 50 -18.75 -22.72 -0.09
C LEU A 50 -19.60 -23.95 -0.42
N GLN A 51 -20.85 -23.98 0.04
CA GLN A 51 -21.79 -25.08 -0.15
C GLN A 51 -23.20 -24.53 -0.32
N GLU A 52 -24.05 -25.28 -1.01
CA GLU A 52 -25.48 -24.98 -1.11
C GLU A 52 -26.19 -25.18 0.23
N ASP A 53 -27.41 -24.66 0.33
CA ASP A 53 -28.27 -24.85 1.51
C ASP A 53 -28.56 -26.33 1.75
N SER A 54 -28.42 -26.78 3.00
CA SER A 54 -28.55 -28.17 3.39
C SER A 54 -29.05 -28.26 4.83
N GLU A 55 -30.34 -28.59 5.00
CA GLU A 55 -30.94 -28.80 6.32
C GLU A 55 -30.24 -29.95 7.07
N ALA A 56 -29.89 -31.03 6.37
CA ALA A 56 -29.20 -32.18 6.94
C ALA A 56 -27.80 -31.85 7.50
N GLN A 57 -27.11 -30.86 6.92
CA GLN A 57 -25.79 -30.41 7.37
C GLN A 57 -25.85 -29.12 8.20
N GLY A 58 -27.04 -28.54 8.41
CA GLY A 58 -27.24 -27.27 9.10
C GLY A 58 -26.71 -26.05 8.35
N ILE A 59 -26.54 -26.15 7.02
CA ILE A 59 -26.01 -25.06 6.18
C ILE A 59 -27.18 -24.24 5.65
N LYS A 60 -27.17 -22.94 5.96
CA LYS A 60 -28.14 -21.97 5.44
C LYS A 60 -27.40 -20.69 5.06
N ASN A 61 -27.22 -20.46 3.78
CA ASN A 61 -26.71 -19.22 3.24
C ASN A 61 -27.75 -18.11 3.44
N ARG A 62 -27.28 -16.88 3.68
CA ARG A 62 -28.14 -15.74 3.95
C ARG A 62 -27.79 -14.62 2.99
N ALA A 63 -28.82 -14.03 2.38
CA ALA A 63 -28.63 -12.84 1.58
C ALA A 63 -28.08 -11.71 2.47
N TYR A 64 -27.07 -11.00 1.97
CA TYR A 64 -26.51 -9.82 2.62
C TYR A 64 -27.65 -8.80 2.88
N TYR A 65 -27.65 -8.15 4.03
CA TYR A 65 -28.75 -7.27 4.52
C TYR A 65 -30.12 -7.92 4.77
N SER A 66 -30.31 -9.24 4.59
CA SER A 66 -31.54 -9.89 5.03
C SER A 66 -31.80 -9.70 6.54
N PRO A 67 -33.07 -9.75 7.01
CA PRO A 67 -33.37 -9.67 8.44
C PRO A 67 -32.59 -10.69 9.29
N GLU A 68 -32.41 -11.91 8.78
CA GLU A 68 -31.62 -12.96 9.42
C GLU A 68 -30.12 -12.66 9.44
N PHE A 69 -29.58 -12.06 8.37
CA PHE A 69 -28.19 -11.59 8.36
C PHE A 69 -27.98 -10.50 9.41
N MET A 70 -28.88 -9.52 9.49
CA MET A 70 -28.79 -8.44 10.47
C MET A 70 -28.93 -8.92 11.91
N ASP A 71 -29.79 -9.91 12.18
CA ASP A 71 -29.92 -10.56 13.49
C ASP A 71 -28.63 -11.31 13.90
N ILE A 72 -28.00 -11.99 12.94
CA ILE A 72 -26.72 -12.66 13.15
C ILE A 72 -25.60 -11.66 13.44
N LEU A 73 -25.49 -10.59 12.64
CA LEU A 73 -24.46 -9.57 12.81
C LEU A 73 -24.65 -8.81 14.13
N ASP A 74 -25.89 -8.46 14.49
CA ASP A 74 -26.23 -7.86 15.78
C ASP A 74 -25.80 -8.75 16.96
N TYR A 75 -26.11 -10.04 16.89
CA TYR A 75 -25.68 -11.00 17.89
C TYR A 75 -24.15 -11.14 17.96
N THR A 76 -23.45 -11.12 16.82
CA THR A 76 -21.98 -11.14 16.77
C THR A 76 -21.40 -9.91 17.48
N LEU A 77 -21.91 -8.70 17.18
CA LEU A 77 -21.46 -7.47 17.82
C LEU A 77 -21.72 -7.49 19.34
N ALA A 78 -22.87 -8.01 19.77
CA ALA A 78 -23.18 -8.14 21.20
C ALA A 78 -22.23 -9.14 21.90
N THR A 79 -22.01 -10.29 21.27
CA THR A 79 -21.16 -11.35 21.82
C THR A 79 -19.69 -10.93 21.86
N ALA A 80 -19.20 -10.23 20.84
CA ALA A 80 -17.85 -9.66 20.84
C ALA A 80 -17.68 -8.64 21.97
N ALA A 81 -18.67 -7.76 22.19
CA ALA A 81 -18.64 -6.80 23.30
C ALA A 81 -18.64 -7.50 24.68
N GLU A 82 -19.45 -8.56 24.87
CA GLU A 82 -19.43 -9.37 26.10
C GLU A 82 -18.05 -9.99 26.37
N LEU A 83 -17.34 -10.39 25.31
CA LEU A 83 -16.01 -10.99 25.39
C LEU A 83 -14.87 -9.94 25.41
N GLY A 84 -15.18 -8.65 25.29
CA GLY A 84 -14.18 -7.58 25.24
C GLY A 84 -13.36 -7.54 23.96
N LEU A 85 -13.93 -8.00 22.84
CA LEU A 85 -13.33 -7.99 21.51
C LEU A 85 -13.85 -6.81 20.68
N PHE A 86 -12.95 -6.13 19.97
CA PHE A 86 -13.34 -5.16 18.95
C PHE A 86 -13.84 -5.85 17.69
N VAL A 87 -14.71 -5.17 16.94
CA VAL A 87 -15.19 -5.63 15.63
C VAL A 87 -14.99 -4.53 14.60
N ASP A 88 -14.24 -4.88 13.56
CA ASP A 88 -14.21 -4.14 12.30
C ASP A 88 -15.05 -4.90 11.27
N ILE A 89 -15.55 -4.19 10.26
CA ILE A 89 -16.32 -4.79 9.17
C ILE A 89 -15.90 -4.19 7.84
N THR A 90 -15.72 -5.02 6.83
CA THR A 90 -15.63 -4.54 5.45
C THR A 90 -16.98 -3.97 5.08
N LEU A 91 -17.03 -2.69 4.66
CA LEU A 91 -18.29 -2.07 4.23
C LEU A 91 -18.64 -2.48 2.79
N CYS A 92 -18.51 -3.78 2.51
CA CYS A 92 -18.83 -4.46 1.26
C CYS A 92 -18.92 -5.97 1.55
N SER A 93 -19.40 -6.74 0.58
CA SER A 93 -19.12 -8.17 0.51
C SER A 93 -18.07 -8.41 -0.56
N GLY A 94 -17.01 -9.17 -0.27
CA GLY A 94 -15.86 -9.25 -1.17
C GLY A 94 -15.24 -7.87 -1.40
N TRP A 95 -14.75 -7.63 -2.61
CA TRP A 95 -14.12 -6.37 -3.04
C TRP A 95 -14.13 -6.24 -4.58
N PRO A 96 -13.96 -5.04 -5.15
CA PRO A 96 -14.00 -3.73 -4.49
C PRO A 96 -15.44 -3.35 -4.07
N PHE A 97 -15.62 -2.16 -3.48
CA PHE A 97 -16.93 -1.69 -3.02
C PHE A 97 -17.96 -1.71 -4.15
N GLY A 98 -19.10 -2.34 -3.89
CA GLY A 98 -20.19 -2.45 -4.87
C GLY A 98 -21.38 -3.26 -4.36
N GLY A 99 -22.33 -3.54 -5.26
CA GLY A 99 -23.51 -4.34 -4.96
C GLY A 99 -24.62 -4.19 -6.02
N PRO A 100 -25.74 -4.94 -5.89
CA PRO A 100 -26.82 -5.00 -6.88
C PRO A 100 -27.57 -3.68 -7.04
N PHE A 101 -27.52 -2.81 -6.04
CA PHE A 101 -28.20 -1.52 -6.02
C PHE A 101 -27.39 -0.42 -6.71
N VAL A 102 -26.14 -0.69 -7.10
CA VAL A 102 -25.29 0.27 -7.81
C VAL A 102 -25.79 0.39 -9.25
N PRO A 103 -26.25 1.57 -9.69
CA PRO A 103 -26.66 1.80 -11.07
C PRO A 103 -25.50 1.64 -12.05
N TYR A 104 -25.81 1.29 -13.30
CA TYR A 104 -24.81 1.08 -14.36
C TYR A 104 -23.94 2.32 -14.63
N ASP A 105 -24.51 3.52 -14.54
CA ASP A 105 -23.84 4.81 -14.74
C ASP A 105 -23.06 5.30 -13.51
N MET A 106 -23.16 4.59 -12.39
CA MET A 106 -22.33 4.79 -11.20
C MET A 106 -21.16 3.80 -11.11
N ALA A 107 -21.05 2.89 -12.08
CA ALA A 107 -19.94 1.97 -12.19
C ALA A 107 -18.74 2.62 -12.91
N PRO A 108 -17.50 2.26 -12.54
CA PRO A 108 -16.30 2.85 -13.13
C PRO A 108 -16.21 2.52 -14.62
N GLU A 109 -15.51 3.37 -15.37
CA GLU A 109 -15.47 3.29 -16.83
C GLU A 109 -14.12 2.84 -17.36
N ILE A 110 -14.19 2.13 -18.49
CA ILE A 110 -13.02 1.76 -19.29
C ILE A 110 -13.11 2.52 -20.60
N LEU A 111 -12.21 3.46 -20.80
CA LEU A 111 -12.02 4.19 -22.03
C LEU A 111 -11.03 3.45 -22.95
N ILE A 112 -11.45 3.22 -24.18
CA ILE A 112 -10.69 2.53 -25.22
C ILE A 112 -10.62 3.43 -26.46
N PRO A 113 -9.44 3.63 -27.06
CA PRO A 113 -9.33 4.37 -28.30
C PRO A 113 -9.51 3.47 -29.52
N TYR A 114 -10.21 3.97 -30.54
CA TYR A 114 -10.29 3.43 -31.88
C TYR A 114 -9.64 4.40 -32.86
N GLN A 115 -8.56 3.95 -33.51
CA GLN A 115 -7.73 4.80 -34.38
C GLN A 115 -8.02 4.50 -35.86
N ILE A 116 -8.18 5.57 -36.65
CA ILE A 116 -8.36 5.53 -38.09
C ILE A 116 -7.28 6.38 -38.75
N ASP A 117 -6.64 5.84 -39.78
CA ASP A 117 -5.66 6.55 -40.59
C ASP A 117 -6.33 7.10 -41.85
N VAL A 118 -6.20 8.39 -42.11
CA VAL A 118 -6.84 9.08 -43.25
C VAL A 118 -5.84 9.95 -43.98
N ILE A 119 -5.95 10.04 -45.31
CA ILE A 119 -5.12 10.92 -46.14
C ILE A 119 -6.02 12.00 -46.73
N GLY A 120 -5.66 13.26 -46.51
CA GLY A 120 -6.33 14.40 -47.12
C GLY A 120 -5.55 15.00 -48.29
N PRO A 121 -6.16 15.90 -49.08
CA PRO A 121 -7.49 16.48 -48.83
C PRO A 121 -8.62 15.50 -49.14
N SER A 122 -9.54 15.29 -48.20
CA SER A 122 -10.69 14.40 -48.33
C SER A 122 -11.82 14.78 -47.37
N GLU A 123 -13.01 14.22 -47.57
CA GLU A 123 -14.11 14.26 -46.60
C GLU A 123 -14.26 12.83 -46.04
N TYR A 124 -14.30 12.70 -44.72
CA TYR A 124 -14.39 11.41 -44.04
C TYR A 124 -15.71 11.28 -43.29
N GLU A 125 -16.39 10.16 -43.48
CA GLU A 125 -17.57 9.72 -42.73
C GLU A 125 -17.50 8.20 -42.56
N GLN A 126 -18.04 7.67 -41.47
CA GLN A 126 -18.07 6.23 -41.22
C GLN A 126 -19.22 5.83 -40.29
N ASP A 127 -19.93 4.76 -40.62
CA ASP A 127 -20.86 4.10 -39.69
C ASP A 127 -20.08 3.14 -38.77
N PHE A 128 -20.34 3.24 -37.47
CA PHE A 128 -19.66 2.49 -36.41
C PHE A 128 -20.54 1.42 -35.75
N THR A 129 -21.79 1.26 -36.17
CA THR A 129 -22.82 0.46 -35.47
C THR A 129 -22.40 -0.98 -35.15
N THR A 130 -21.59 -1.61 -36.00
CA THR A 130 -21.12 -2.98 -35.81
C THR A 130 -19.62 -3.08 -35.55
N ILE A 131 -18.96 -1.95 -35.24
CA ILE A 131 -17.51 -1.84 -35.14
C ILE A 131 -17.08 -1.58 -33.69
N LEU A 132 -17.73 -0.65 -32.99
CA LEU A 132 -17.28 -0.21 -31.68
C LEU A 132 -17.83 -1.09 -30.56
N PRO A 133 -17.02 -1.45 -29.56
CA PRO A 133 -17.45 -2.27 -28.41
C PRO A 133 -18.17 -1.48 -27.30
N GLY A 134 -18.68 -0.28 -27.62
CA GLY A 134 -19.32 0.61 -26.65
C GLY A 134 -19.65 1.98 -27.21
N GLU A 135 -19.85 2.95 -26.32
CA GLU A 135 -20.33 4.28 -26.68
C GLU A 135 -19.15 5.22 -27.03
N PRO A 136 -19.09 5.79 -28.24
CA PRO A 136 -18.10 6.81 -28.56
C PRO A 136 -18.45 8.12 -27.86
N ILE A 137 -17.60 8.57 -26.94
CA ILE A 137 -17.85 9.77 -26.12
C ILE A 137 -17.05 10.99 -26.57
N LYS A 138 -15.91 10.79 -27.24
CA LYS A 138 -15.01 11.85 -27.70
C LYS A 138 -14.36 11.47 -29.03
N ALA A 139 -14.06 12.46 -29.86
CA ALA A 139 -13.29 12.25 -31.07
C ALA A 139 -12.28 13.37 -31.31
N VAL A 140 -11.06 12.99 -31.69
CA VAL A 140 -9.95 13.92 -31.93
C VAL A 140 -9.27 13.55 -33.23
N MET A 141 -8.90 14.54 -34.03
CA MET A 141 -8.01 14.32 -35.18
C MET A 141 -6.71 15.10 -35.04
N GLY A 142 -5.64 14.57 -35.60
CA GLY A 142 -4.33 15.24 -35.64
C GLY A 142 -3.53 14.82 -36.86
N LYS A 143 -2.70 15.73 -37.36
CA LYS A 143 -1.78 15.46 -38.46
C LYS A 143 -0.66 14.57 -37.95
N PHE A 144 -0.36 13.52 -38.70
CA PHE A 144 0.73 12.61 -38.41
C PHE A 144 1.97 12.99 -39.22
N GLY A 145 3.10 13.11 -38.52
CA GLY A 145 4.38 13.47 -39.12
C GLY A 145 5.53 13.13 -38.17
N ASN A 146 6.70 12.82 -38.71
CA ASN A 146 7.90 12.51 -37.92
C ASN A 146 7.70 11.39 -36.88
N GLY A 147 6.82 10.41 -37.17
CA GLY A 147 6.56 9.26 -36.30
C GLY A 147 5.61 9.54 -35.12
N ALA A 148 5.01 10.74 -35.03
CA ALA A 148 4.06 11.11 -33.97
C ALA A 148 2.90 11.97 -34.52
N LEU A 149 1.87 12.19 -33.71
CA LEU A 149 0.94 13.30 -33.97
C LEU A 149 1.62 14.64 -33.69
N LEU A 150 1.29 15.65 -34.49
CA LEU A 150 1.76 17.01 -34.30
C LEU A 150 0.80 17.77 -33.36
N PRO A 151 1.24 18.21 -32.16
CA PRO A 151 0.39 18.86 -31.16
C PRO A 151 -0.45 20.02 -31.70
N ASP A 152 0.15 20.93 -32.46
CA ASP A 152 -0.51 22.14 -32.96
C ASP A 152 -1.61 21.87 -34.00
N THR A 153 -1.78 20.60 -34.40
CA THR A 153 -2.79 20.18 -35.38
C THR A 153 -3.94 19.42 -34.74
N LEU A 154 -3.87 19.13 -33.44
CA LEU A 154 -4.90 18.42 -32.70
C LEU A 154 -6.19 19.23 -32.67
N GLN A 155 -7.29 18.58 -33.02
CA GLN A 155 -8.61 19.18 -33.11
C GLN A 155 -9.64 18.25 -32.47
N ASP A 156 -10.42 18.80 -31.53
CA ASP A 156 -11.62 18.15 -31.04
C ASP A 156 -12.68 18.15 -32.16
N ILE A 157 -13.04 16.96 -32.61
CA ILE A 157 -14.07 16.72 -33.62
C ILE A 157 -15.25 15.94 -33.02
N THR A 158 -15.41 15.95 -31.69
CA THR A 158 -16.50 15.27 -30.98
C THR A 158 -17.87 15.67 -31.51
N ALA A 159 -18.05 16.93 -31.94
CA ALA A 159 -19.29 17.42 -32.54
C ALA A 159 -19.71 16.70 -33.84
N HIS A 160 -18.79 15.97 -34.49
CA HIS A 160 -19.09 15.16 -35.65
C HIS A 160 -19.57 13.74 -35.31
N LEU A 161 -19.47 13.30 -34.06
CA LEU A 161 -20.09 12.05 -33.62
C LEU A 161 -21.62 12.16 -33.74
N GLY A 162 -22.23 11.12 -34.28
CA GLY A 162 -23.66 11.06 -34.53
C GLY A 162 -24.26 9.69 -34.21
N THR A 163 -25.56 9.60 -34.43
CA THR A 163 -26.35 8.40 -34.20
C THR A 163 -26.85 7.87 -35.55
N THR A 164 -26.63 6.57 -35.79
CA THR A 164 -27.30 5.85 -36.88
C THR A 164 -28.68 5.42 -36.40
N TRP A 165 -29.71 5.70 -37.20
CA TRP A 165 -31.10 5.37 -36.89
C TRP A 165 -31.63 4.25 -37.80
N LEU A 166 -32.30 3.26 -37.22
CA LEU A 166 -33.03 2.22 -37.95
C LEU A 166 -34.50 2.27 -37.54
N HIS A 167 -35.38 2.66 -38.47
CA HIS A 167 -36.83 2.79 -38.22
C HIS A 167 -37.20 3.67 -37.02
N GLY A 168 -36.44 4.74 -36.76
CA GLY A 168 -36.68 5.65 -35.63
C GLY A 168 -36.11 5.16 -34.29
N TRP A 169 -35.45 4.00 -34.27
CA TRP A 169 -34.68 3.51 -33.12
C TRP A 169 -33.21 3.85 -33.30
N GLN A 170 -32.56 4.27 -32.22
CA GLN A 170 -31.11 4.39 -32.20
C GLN A 170 -30.52 3.01 -32.45
N TRP A 171 -29.88 2.87 -33.60
CA TRP A 171 -29.31 1.60 -34.08
C TRP A 171 -27.83 1.51 -33.74
N GLY A 172 -27.10 2.61 -33.87
CA GLY A 172 -25.69 2.67 -33.51
C GLY A 172 -25.14 4.08 -33.62
N HIS A 173 -23.85 4.18 -33.84
CA HIS A 173 -23.12 5.43 -33.87
C HIS A 173 -22.46 5.63 -35.23
N CYS A 174 -22.15 6.88 -35.58
CA CYS A 174 -21.41 7.21 -36.78
C CYS A 174 -20.49 8.41 -36.56
N MET A 175 -19.53 8.59 -37.45
CA MET A 175 -18.85 9.85 -37.70
C MET A 175 -19.55 10.52 -38.88
N ASN A 176 -20.18 11.67 -38.64
CA ASN A 176 -20.66 12.56 -39.69
C ASN A 176 -19.48 13.21 -40.42
N LYS A 177 -19.72 13.73 -41.62
CA LYS A 177 -18.71 14.35 -42.49
C LYS A 177 -17.73 15.25 -41.75
N VAL A 178 -16.45 14.90 -41.81
CA VAL A 178 -15.30 15.68 -41.33
C VAL A 178 -14.40 16.03 -42.51
N ASN A 179 -14.03 17.30 -42.64
CA ASN A 179 -13.06 17.74 -43.65
C ASN A 179 -11.63 17.42 -43.19
N ILE A 180 -10.90 16.63 -43.97
CA ILE A 180 -9.52 16.24 -43.69
C ILE A 180 -8.58 17.09 -44.56
N PRO A 181 -7.74 17.96 -43.96
CA PRO A 181 -6.80 18.79 -44.72
C PRO A 181 -5.69 17.97 -45.39
N GLU A 182 -4.92 18.61 -46.28
CA GLU A 182 -3.79 17.96 -46.96
C GLU A 182 -2.77 17.32 -46.01
N GLY A 183 -2.44 16.05 -46.27
CA GLY A 183 -1.42 15.27 -45.56
C GLY A 183 -1.95 13.98 -44.94
N HIS A 184 -1.13 13.36 -44.10
CA HIS A 184 -1.49 12.16 -43.32
C HIS A 184 -2.09 12.58 -41.99
N TRP A 185 -3.27 12.05 -41.67
CA TRP A 185 -4.01 12.34 -40.46
C TRP A 185 -4.39 11.06 -39.74
N LYS A 186 -4.59 11.16 -38.43
CA LYS A 186 -5.23 10.12 -37.63
C LYS A 186 -6.45 10.70 -36.95
N ILE A 187 -7.53 9.93 -36.91
CA ILE A 187 -8.71 10.17 -36.11
C ILE A 187 -8.72 9.16 -34.97
N TYR A 188 -8.87 9.64 -33.75
CA TYR A 188 -9.09 8.84 -32.55
C TYR A 188 -10.54 9.02 -32.12
N VAL A 189 -11.28 7.92 -32.02
CA VAL A 189 -12.60 7.86 -31.39
C VAL A 189 -12.43 7.17 -30.04
N PHE A 190 -12.73 7.86 -28.95
CA PHE A 190 -12.61 7.31 -27.60
C PHE A 190 -13.96 6.78 -27.13
N ILE A 191 -13.95 5.55 -26.65
CA ILE A 191 -15.14 4.72 -26.46
C ILE A 191 -15.18 4.27 -25.00
N THR A 192 -16.28 4.50 -24.32
CA THR A 192 -16.54 3.85 -23.04
C THR A 192 -17.05 2.44 -23.31
N ASN A 193 -16.34 1.44 -22.79
CA ASN A 193 -16.70 0.03 -22.97
C ASN A 193 -18.03 -0.28 -22.26
N MET A 194 -18.84 -1.16 -22.87
CA MET A 194 -20.08 -1.66 -22.25
C MET A 194 -19.82 -2.54 -21.01
N TYR A 195 -18.64 -3.16 -20.93
CA TYR A 195 -18.25 -3.92 -19.75
C TYR A 195 -18.04 -2.98 -18.55
N LYS A 196 -18.73 -3.30 -17.45
CA LYS A 196 -18.54 -2.68 -16.14
C LYS A 196 -18.17 -3.79 -15.16
N GLN A 197 -17.14 -3.54 -14.35
CA GLN A 197 -16.70 -4.51 -13.37
C GLN A 197 -17.78 -4.76 -12.31
N GLN A 198 -17.92 -6.02 -11.94
CA GLN A 198 -18.74 -6.45 -10.81
C GLN A 198 -17.87 -6.72 -9.58
N VAL A 199 -18.51 -6.70 -8.41
CA VAL A 199 -17.90 -7.11 -7.14
C VAL A 199 -17.32 -8.52 -7.29
N GLY A 200 -16.09 -8.71 -6.84
CA GLY A 200 -15.43 -10.00 -6.80
C GLY A 200 -15.96 -10.86 -5.66
N ILE A 201 -16.15 -12.15 -5.93
CA ILE A 201 -16.53 -13.19 -4.95
C ILE A 201 -17.65 -12.80 -3.95
N PRO A 202 -18.75 -12.18 -4.43
CA PRO A 202 -19.78 -11.61 -3.56
C PRO A 202 -20.53 -12.69 -2.78
N ALA A 203 -20.99 -12.33 -1.59
CA ALA A 203 -21.98 -13.10 -0.86
C ALA A 203 -23.34 -13.05 -1.57
N PRO A 204 -24.27 -13.98 -1.26
CA PRO A 204 -25.59 -13.98 -1.85
C PRO A 204 -26.29 -12.64 -1.68
N GLY A 205 -26.85 -12.08 -2.77
CA GLY A 205 -27.51 -10.78 -2.76
C GLY A 205 -26.56 -9.59 -2.86
N MET A 206 -25.26 -9.80 -3.09
CA MET A 206 -24.29 -8.73 -3.35
C MET A 206 -23.70 -8.78 -4.77
N GLU A 207 -24.27 -9.59 -5.65
CA GLU A 207 -23.93 -9.62 -7.06
C GLU A 207 -24.32 -8.30 -7.73
N GLY A 208 -23.36 -7.52 -8.21
CA GLY A 208 -23.62 -6.25 -8.86
C GLY A 208 -22.36 -5.45 -9.18
N TYR A 209 -22.53 -4.21 -9.63
CA TYR A 209 -21.43 -3.38 -10.10
C TYR A 209 -20.57 -2.84 -8.96
N ALA A 210 -19.27 -2.73 -9.21
CA ALA A 210 -18.37 -1.92 -8.41
C ALA A 210 -18.72 -0.43 -8.57
N ILE A 211 -18.44 0.38 -7.55
CA ILE A 211 -18.67 1.83 -7.62
C ILE A 211 -17.52 2.57 -8.30
N ASP A 212 -17.80 3.71 -8.94
CA ASP A 212 -16.79 4.65 -9.41
C ASP A 212 -16.19 5.43 -8.23
N HIS A 213 -14.96 5.10 -7.88
CA HIS A 213 -14.24 5.69 -6.74
C HIS A 213 -13.74 7.12 -7.03
N CYS A 214 -13.84 7.60 -8.27
CA CYS A 214 -13.53 8.99 -8.61
C CYS A 214 -14.72 9.94 -8.40
N ARG A 215 -15.91 9.43 -8.05
CA ARG A 215 -17.13 10.22 -7.99
C ARG A 215 -17.68 10.33 -6.57
N LYS A 216 -17.84 11.56 -6.09
CA LYS A 216 -18.31 11.81 -4.72
C LYS A 216 -19.78 11.47 -4.57
N ASP A 217 -20.59 11.84 -5.56
CA ASP A 217 -22.02 11.53 -5.59
C ASP A 217 -22.28 10.02 -5.56
N VAL A 218 -21.43 9.24 -6.22
CA VAL A 218 -21.47 7.77 -6.21
C VAL A 218 -21.07 7.21 -4.84
N SER A 219 -19.99 7.71 -4.26
CA SER A 219 -19.56 7.28 -2.91
C SER A 219 -20.61 7.62 -1.86
N ASP A 220 -21.17 8.83 -1.90
CA ASP A 220 -22.25 9.27 -1.00
C ASP A 220 -23.50 8.42 -1.17
N PHE A 221 -23.87 8.10 -2.42
CA PHE A 221 -24.97 7.18 -2.70
C PHE A 221 -24.72 5.80 -2.09
N TYR A 222 -23.53 5.22 -2.31
CA TYR A 222 -23.17 3.91 -1.77
C TYR A 222 -23.27 3.89 -0.24
N PHE A 223 -22.73 4.90 0.42
CA PHE A 223 -22.79 5.01 1.87
C PHE A 223 -24.20 5.20 2.40
N ALA A 224 -25.04 5.96 1.70
CA ALA A 224 -26.45 6.15 2.05
C ALA A 224 -27.29 4.88 1.84
N GLN A 225 -26.97 4.05 0.85
CA GLN A 225 -27.71 2.80 0.58
C GLN A 225 -27.27 1.65 1.48
N LEU A 226 -25.97 1.56 1.79
CA LEU A 226 -25.39 0.43 2.52
C LEU A 226 -25.08 0.84 3.97
N GLY A 227 -24.17 1.78 4.15
CA GLY A 227 -23.62 2.12 5.45
C GLY A 227 -24.60 2.75 6.43
N ASP A 228 -25.48 3.65 5.97
CA ASP A 228 -26.47 4.31 6.81
C ASP A 228 -27.47 3.32 7.41
N PRO A 229 -28.16 2.47 6.62
CA PRO A 229 -29.05 1.44 7.14
C PRO A 229 -28.36 0.44 8.08
N LEU A 230 -27.09 0.08 7.80
CA LEU A 230 -26.30 -0.81 8.66
C LEU A 230 -26.21 -0.26 10.08
N LEU A 231 -25.80 1.01 10.19
CA LEU A 231 -25.55 1.67 11.47
C LEU A 231 -26.85 2.03 12.19
N GLU A 232 -27.89 2.41 11.45
CA GLU A 232 -29.23 2.62 12.02
C GLU A 232 -29.76 1.34 12.68
N ARG A 233 -29.53 0.18 12.07
CA ARG A 233 -30.03 -1.11 12.56
C ARG A 233 -29.19 -1.69 13.70
N LEU A 234 -27.87 -1.55 13.65
CA LEU A 234 -26.93 -2.15 14.62
C LEU A 234 -26.64 -1.22 15.80
N GLY A 235 -26.84 0.09 15.64
CA GLY A 235 -26.56 1.09 16.66
C GLY A 235 -25.09 1.56 16.66
N LYS A 236 -24.88 2.77 17.19
CA LYS A 236 -23.56 3.43 17.22
C LYS A 236 -22.63 2.83 18.27
N GLY A 237 -21.32 2.93 18.02
CA GLY A 237 -20.27 2.57 18.99
C GLY A 237 -19.96 1.07 19.14
N ARG A 238 -20.55 0.22 18.29
CA ARG A 238 -20.33 -1.24 18.33
C ARG A 238 -19.35 -1.74 17.28
N ILE A 239 -19.22 -1.01 16.17
CA ILE A 239 -18.21 -1.22 15.13
C ILE A 239 -17.08 -0.25 15.41
N ARG A 240 -15.84 -0.76 15.53
CA ARG A 240 -14.66 0.06 15.76
C ARG A 240 -14.24 0.77 14.47
N ALA A 241 -14.04 0.02 13.39
CA ALA A 241 -13.68 0.58 12.10
C ALA A 241 -14.43 -0.08 10.94
N PHE A 242 -14.65 0.71 9.88
CA PHE A 242 -14.94 0.18 8.55
C PHE A 242 -13.63 -0.08 7.81
N PHE A 243 -13.54 -1.25 7.20
CA PHE A 243 -12.40 -1.64 6.37
C PHE A 243 -12.71 -1.44 4.89
N CYS A 244 -11.77 -0.83 4.18
CA CYS A 244 -11.67 -0.83 2.73
C CYS A 244 -10.48 -1.68 2.33
N ASP A 245 -10.77 -2.81 1.69
CA ASP A 245 -9.78 -3.69 1.07
C ASP A 245 -9.05 -2.97 -0.07
N SER A 246 -8.00 -3.60 -0.59
CA SER A 246 -7.24 -3.06 -1.71
C SER A 246 -8.14 -2.83 -2.94
N ILE A 247 -7.95 -1.71 -3.64
CA ILE A 247 -8.72 -1.41 -4.85
C ILE A 247 -8.23 -2.30 -5.99
N GLU A 248 -9.05 -3.27 -6.37
CA GLU A 248 -8.84 -4.14 -7.53
C GLU A 248 -9.86 -3.79 -8.62
N LEU A 249 -9.49 -2.86 -9.50
CA LEU A 249 -10.37 -2.32 -10.53
C LEU A 249 -9.85 -2.64 -11.94
N GLY A 250 -10.16 -3.83 -12.44
CA GLY A 250 -9.78 -4.35 -13.74
C GLY A 250 -10.09 -3.43 -14.92
N GLY A 251 -9.04 -2.82 -15.49
CA GLY A 251 -9.10 -2.00 -16.70
C GLY A 251 -9.67 -0.58 -16.52
N ASN A 252 -10.09 -0.19 -15.31
CA ASN A 252 -10.73 1.10 -15.08
C ASN A 252 -9.72 2.24 -15.21
N ASN A 253 -10.02 3.20 -16.08
CA ASN A 253 -9.11 4.27 -16.48
C ASN A 253 -9.89 5.53 -16.89
N TRP A 254 -11.16 5.65 -16.50
CA TRP A 254 -11.97 6.80 -16.88
C TRP A 254 -13.15 7.00 -15.93
N THR A 255 -13.60 8.25 -15.85
CA THR A 255 -14.84 8.65 -15.19
C THR A 255 -15.45 9.81 -15.97
N ALA A 256 -16.78 9.89 -16.01
CA ALA A 256 -17.52 10.88 -16.79
C ALA A 256 -17.19 12.33 -16.40
N ILE A 257 -16.86 12.59 -15.12
CA ILE A 257 -16.52 13.93 -14.62
C ILE A 257 -15.10 14.37 -14.96
N LEU A 258 -14.25 13.45 -15.47
CA LEU A 258 -12.82 13.70 -15.62
C LEU A 258 -12.50 14.90 -16.52
N PRO A 259 -13.12 15.11 -17.70
CA PRO A 259 -12.77 16.24 -18.55
C PRO A 259 -12.99 17.60 -17.88
N GLU A 260 -14.13 17.76 -17.18
CA GLU A 260 -14.47 19.01 -16.48
C GLU A 260 -13.54 19.24 -15.28
N GLU A 261 -13.36 18.22 -14.44
CA GLU A 261 -12.45 18.29 -13.29
C GLU A 261 -11.01 18.54 -13.71
N PHE A 262 -10.57 17.95 -14.82
CA PHE A 262 -9.26 18.20 -15.39
C PHE A 262 -9.09 19.67 -15.79
N ALA A 263 -10.05 20.26 -16.49
CA ALA A 263 -9.99 21.66 -16.90
C ALA A 263 -9.91 22.59 -15.69
N ILE A 264 -10.72 22.32 -14.65
CA ILE A 264 -10.71 23.06 -13.38
C ILE A 264 -9.35 22.96 -12.69
N ARG A 265 -8.79 21.75 -12.59
CA ARG A 265 -7.59 21.46 -11.77
C ARG A 265 -6.28 21.75 -12.48
N ARG A 266 -6.23 21.64 -13.81
CA ARG A 266 -5.02 21.75 -14.64
C ARG A 266 -5.00 23.03 -15.48
N GLY A 267 -6.14 23.68 -15.69
CA GLY A 267 -6.23 24.98 -16.37
C GLY A 267 -6.33 24.91 -17.90
N TYR A 268 -6.58 23.74 -18.48
CA TYR A 268 -6.78 23.55 -19.91
C TYR A 268 -7.64 22.32 -20.21
N GLU A 269 -8.24 22.25 -21.40
CA GLU A 269 -9.10 21.14 -21.81
C GLU A 269 -8.29 19.88 -22.16
N LEU A 270 -8.66 18.73 -21.57
CA LEU A 270 -8.01 17.45 -21.87
C LEU A 270 -8.34 16.93 -23.27
N THR A 271 -9.57 17.16 -23.75
CA THR A 271 -10.11 16.45 -24.94
C THR A 271 -9.19 16.50 -26.16
N PRO A 272 -8.68 17.66 -26.62
CA PRO A 272 -7.77 17.72 -27.77
C PRO A 272 -6.50 16.88 -27.59
N PHE A 273 -6.06 16.67 -26.35
CA PHE A 273 -4.81 15.98 -26.02
C PHE A 273 -5.01 14.51 -25.62
N MET A 274 -6.23 13.99 -25.59
CA MET A 274 -6.50 12.58 -25.27
C MET A 274 -5.68 11.57 -26.09
N PRO A 275 -5.28 11.83 -27.35
CA PRO A 275 -4.36 10.93 -28.06
C PRO A 275 -3.02 10.70 -27.36
N ALA A 276 -2.55 11.62 -26.50
CA ALA A 276 -1.36 11.45 -25.67
C ALA A 276 -1.51 10.32 -24.64
N LEU A 277 -2.74 10.07 -24.18
CA LEU A 277 -3.00 9.04 -23.19
C LEU A 277 -2.73 7.66 -23.78
N TRP A 278 -2.98 7.44 -25.07
CA TRP A 278 -2.73 6.16 -25.72
C TRP A 278 -1.42 6.11 -26.52
N GLY A 279 -1.21 7.13 -27.37
CA GLY A 279 -0.11 7.21 -28.32
C GLY A 279 0.95 8.22 -27.92
N ASN A 280 1.82 8.52 -28.89
CA ASN A 280 2.84 9.56 -28.79
C ASN A 280 2.42 10.77 -29.63
N ILE A 281 2.37 11.93 -29.00
CA ILE A 281 2.11 13.24 -29.62
C ILE A 281 3.33 14.16 -29.55
N GLY A 282 4.53 13.60 -29.43
CA GLY A 282 5.78 14.35 -29.32
C GLY A 282 6.11 14.72 -27.88
N GLU A 283 6.80 15.85 -27.70
CA GLU A 283 7.46 16.22 -26.44
C GLU A 283 6.49 16.46 -25.28
N ILE A 284 5.22 16.77 -25.57
CA ILE A 284 4.20 17.06 -24.55
C ILE A 284 3.51 15.79 -24.02
N THR A 285 3.73 14.63 -24.64
CA THR A 285 3.01 13.38 -24.31
C THR A 285 3.08 13.04 -22.82
N ALA A 286 4.29 13.10 -22.27
CA ALA A 286 4.56 12.77 -20.88
C ALA A 286 3.92 13.78 -19.90
N ASP A 287 3.80 15.04 -20.32
CA ASP A 287 3.20 16.11 -19.52
C ASP A 287 1.67 15.94 -19.44
N ILE A 288 1.02 15.61 -20.56
CA ILE A 288 -0.42 15.32 -20.59
C ILE A 288 -0.76 14.08 -19.75
N ARG A 289 0.06 13.01 -19.83
CA ARG A 289 -0.15 11.79 -19.03
C ARG A 289 -0.02 12.06 -17.54
N TYR A 290 0.97 12.86 -17.15
CA TYR A 290 1.11 13.31 -15.77
C TYR A 290 -0.13 14.05 -15.29
N ASP A 291 -0.58 15.07 -16.03
CA ASP A 291 -1.73 15.88 -15.62
C ASP A 291 -3.02 15.05 -15.54
N TYR A 292 -3.17 14.06 -16.43
CA TYR A 292 -4.29 13.12 -16.43
C TYR A 292 -4.28 12.26 -15.16
N TYR A 293 -3.18 11.56 -14.88
CA TYR A 293 -3.10 10.68 -13.72
C TYR A 293 -3.09 11.46 -12.40
N LYS A 294 -2.52 12.67 -12.37
CA LYS A 294 -2.59 13.56 -11.22
C LYS A 294 -4.04 13.96 -10.93
N THR A 295 -4.82 14.29 -11.96
CA THR A 295 -6.25 14.59 -11.80
C THR A 295 -7.01 13.35 -11.32
N PHE A 296 -6.78 12.19 -11.94
CA PHE A 296 -7.43 10.94 -11.56
C PHE A 296 -7.09 10.53 -10.12
N SER A 297 -5.83 10.75 -9.69
CA SER A 297 -5.34 10.58 -8.32
C SER A 297 -6.10 11.46 -7.33
N GLU A 298 -6.16 12.76 -7.59
CA GLU A 298 -6.83 13.72 -6.72
C GLU A 298 -8.33 13.39 -6.57
N LEU A 299 -9.01 13.02 -7.66
CA LEU A 299 -10.42 12.63 -7.62
C LEU A 299 -10.65 11.42 -6.73
N THR A 300 -9.84 10.37 -6.81
CA THR A 300 -10.02 9.18 -5.96
C THR A 300 -9.74 9.46 -4.49
N ILE A 301 -8.70 10.24 -4.22
CA ILE A 301 -8.35 10.61 -2.84
C ILE A 301 -9.45 11.46 -2.20
N ASP A 302 -9.92 12.49 -2.91
CA ASP A 302 -10.92 13.43 -2.40
C ASP A 302 -12.30 12.75 -2.31
N ASN A 303 -12.75 12.13 -3.40
CA ASN A 303 -14.13 11.72 -3.55
C ASN A 303 -14.45 10.36 -2.92
N PHE A 304 -13.45 9.50 -2.75
CA PHE A 304 -13.61 8.20 -2.10
C PHE A 304 -12.87 8.11 -0.77
N PHE A 305 -11.54 8.19 -0.73
CA PHE A 305 -10.80 7.85 0.50
C PHE A 305 -11.03 8.83 1.66
N ARG A 306 -10.91 10.14 1.39
CA ARG A 306 -11.20 11.20 2.38
C ARG A 306 -12.68 11.23 2.71
N ASN A 307 -13.54 11.18 1.69
CA ASN A 307 -15.00 11.14 1.87
C ASN A 307 -15.48 9.93 2.71
N PHE A 308 -14.93 8.73 2.50
CA PHE A 308 -15.22 7.52 3.28
C PHE A 308 -14.86 7.72 4.76
N THR A 309 -13.71 8.34 5.02
CA THR A 309 -13.26 8.63 6.38
C THR A 309 -14.12 9.70 7.04
N GLU A 310 -14.44 10.79 6.34
CA GLU A 310 -15.33 11.84 6.83
C GLU A 310 -16.73 11.31 7.13
N TRP A 311 -17.30 10.51 6.22
CA TRP A 311 -18.60 9.87 6.39
C TRP A 311 -18.61 8.93 7.61
N SER A 312 -17.55 8.14 7.81
CA SER A 312 -17.39 7.23 8.96
C SER A 312 -17.25 7.99 10.27
N HIS A 313 -16.45 9.07 10.30
CA HIS A 313 -16.24 9.92 11.48
C HIS A 313 -17.53 10.60 11.93
N ALA A 314 -18.35 11.07 11.00
CA ALA A 314 -19.67 11.65 11.30
C ALA A 314 -20.62 10.66 12.02
N ARG A 315 -20.31 9.35 11.95
CA ARG A 315 -21.04 8.26 12.59
C ARG A 315 -20.32 7.66 13.80
N GLY A 316 -19.15 8.18 14.16
CA GLY A 316 -18.34 7.71 15.29
C GLY A 316 -17.61 6.40 15.01
N VAL A 317 -17.34 6.09 13.73
CA VAL A 317 -16.63 4.88 13.29
C VAL A 317 -15.29 5.29 12.68
N LYS A 318 -14.24 4.49 12.93
CA LYS A 318 -12.90 4.69 12.34
C LYS A 318 -12.79 4.07 10.95
N THR A 319 -11.73 4.39 10.21
CA THR A 319 -11.45 3.73 8.92
C THR A 319 -10.11 3.00 8.92
N ARG A 320 -10.09 1.86 8.25
CA ARG A 320 -8.88 1.11 7.89
C ARG A 320 -8.86 0.90 6.39
N ILE A 321 -7.73 1.21 5.74
CA ILE A 321 -7.66 1.25 4.27
C ILE A 321 -6.36 0.64 3.76
N GLN A 322 -6.49 -0.29 2.82
CA GLN A 322 -5.41 -0.74 1.95
C GLN A 322 -5.43 0.05 0.63
N ALA A 323 -4.42 0.91 0.42
CA ALA A 323 -4.41 1.82 -0.72
C ALA A 323 -3.52 1.40 -1.90
N HIS A 324 -2.75 0.32 -1.78
CA HIS A 324 -1.69 -0.04 -2.74
C HIS A 324 -2.18 -0.27 -4.18
N GLY A 325 -3.40 -0.78 -4.37
CA GLY A 325 -4.01 -1.04 -5.68
C GLY A 325 -4.43 0.20 -6.49
N THR A 326 -4.31 1.39 -5.90
CA THR A 326 -4.79 2.64 -6.51
C THR A 326 -3.79 3.25 -7.49
N TRP A 327 -4.26 4.16 -8.35
CA TRP A 327 -3.44 5.05 -9.19
C TRP A 327 -3.02 6.36 -8.49
N GLY A 328 -3.56 6.58 -7.28
CA GLY A 328 -3.43 7.81 -6.53
C GLY A 328 -2.03 8.05 -5.98
N ASP A 329 -1.82 9.25 -5.44
CA ASP A 329 -0.67 9.50 -4.56
C ASP A 329 -0.77 8.54 -3.38
N ILE A 330 0.15 7.58 -3.34
CA ILE A 330 -0.04 6.40 -2.51
C ILE A 330 0.04 6.73 -1.02
N LEU A 331 0.85 7.74 -0.63
CA LEU A 331 0.94 8.13 0.78
C LEU A 331 -0.31 8.88 1.22
N GLN A 332 -0.87 9.75 0.38
CA GLN A 332 -2.13 10.44 0.68
C GLN A 332 -3.30 9.46 0.79
N ALA A 333 -3.36 8.48 -0.12
CA ALA A 333 -4.43 7.48 -0.11
C ALA A 333 -4.38 6.62 1.16
N TYR A 334 -3.20 6.15 1.59
CA TYR A 334 -3.04 5.48 2.88
C TYR A 334 -3.36 6.38 4.07
N ALA A 335 -2.86 7.62 4.04
CA ALA A 335 -3.02 8.59 5.11
C ALA A 335 -4.45 9.08 5.29
N ALA A 336 -5.33 8.88 4.31
CA ALA A 336 -6.75 9.18 4.44
C ALA A 336 -7.41 8.38 5.58
N ALA A 337 -6.91 7.18 5.88
CA ALA A 337 -7.44 6.32 6.94
C ALA A 337 -7.04 6.77 8.35
N ASP A 338 -7.83 6.40 9.37
CA ASP A 338 -7.33 6.40 10.75
C ASP A 338 -6.22 5.36 10.94
N TYR A 339 -6.38 4.19 10.29
CA TYR A 339 -5.46 3.06 10.33
C TYR A 339 -5.01 2.73 8.90
N PRO A 340 -3.86 3.26 8.42
CA PRO A 340 -3.26 2.79 7.18
C PRO A 340 -2.93 1.31 7.30
N GLU A 341 -3.32 0.50 6.31
CA GLU A 341 -3.11 -0.95 6.35
C GLU A 341 -2.19 -1.42 5.23
N GLY A 342 -1.02 -1.97 5.59
CA GLY A 342 -0.16 -2.69 4.65
C GLY A 342 -0.67 -4.10 4.33
N GLU A 343 0.06 -4.81 3.47
CA GLU A 343 -0.20 -6.23 3.19
C GLU A 343 1.11 -7.01 3.01
N THR A 344 1.08 -8.29 3.39
CA THR A 344 2.11 -9.28 3.01
C THR A 344 1.49 -10.42 2.21
N PHE A 345 1.70 -10.42 0.88
CA PHE A 345 1.26 -11.50 -0.01
C PHE A 345 2.39 -12.09 -0.84
N GLY A 346 2.28 -13.38 -1.20
CA GLY A 346 3.18 -14.03 -2.15
C GLY A 346 3.36 -15.54 -1.97
N ALA A 347 4.03 -16.16 -2.95
CA ALA A 347 4.28 -17.61 -3.01
C ALA A 347 5.53 -18.07 -2.22
N ASN A 348 6.41 -17.15 -1.82
CA ASN A 348 7.71 -17.49 -1.24
C ASN A 348 7.79 -17.19 0.26
N ASP A 349 8.51 -18.05 0.97
CA ASP A 349 8.90 -17.99 2.39
C ASP A 349 9.87 -16.86 2.71
N LYS A 350 9.83 -15.73 2.01
CA LYS A 350 10.86 -14.71 2.18
C LYS A 350 10.74 -14.10 3.57
N TYR A 351 11.62 -14.60 4.45
CA TYR A 351 11.97 -14.03 5.73
C TYR A 351 12.74 -12.70 5.59
N GLU A 352 12.79 -12.12 4.39
CA GLU A 352 13.45 -10.85 4.13
C GLU A 352 12.51 -9.69 4.52
N VAL A 353 13.09 -8.70 5.19
CA VAL A 353 12.48 -7.38 5.36
C VAL A 353 12.35 -6.73 3.98
N ASN A 354 11.34 -5.87 3.80
CA ASN A 354 10.98 -5.12 2.59
C ASN A 354 10.22 -5.86 1.48
N THR A 355 8.92 -5.57 1.46
CA THR A 355 8.34 -5.08 0.22
C THR A 355 8.34 -3.55 0.27
N VAL A 356 8.59 -2.90 -0.87
CA VAL A 356 8.37 -1.45 -0.99
C VAL A 356 6.93 -1.13 -0.54
N HIS A 357 6.01 -2.05 -0.78
CA HIS A 357 4.60 -1.96 -0.41
C HIS A 357 4.33 -1.73 1.09
N ARG A 358 4.87 -2.56 2.00
CA ARG A 358 4.61 -2.38 3.45
C ARG A 358 5.18 -1.05 3.96
N ARG A 359 6.35 -0.68 3.45
CA ARG A 359 7.01 0.56 3.79
C ARG A 359 6.22 1.79 3.32
N LEU A 360 5.42 1.70 2.26
CA LEU A 360 4.51 2.79 1.85
C LEU A 360 3.44 3.06 2.91
N ALA A 361 2.82 2.02 3.47
CA ALA A 361 1.80 2.17 4.51
C ALA A 361 2.40 2.74 5.81
N SER A 362 3.56 2.24 6.24
CA SER A 362 4.23 2.77 7.44
C SER A 362 4.76 4.19 7.24
N SER A 363 5.34 4.51 6.08
CA SER A 363 5.77 5.86 5.74
C SER A 363 4.58 6.82 5.74
N ALA A 364 3.43 6.43 5.18
CA ALA A 364 2.22 7.25 5.24
C ALA A 364 1.80 7.50 6.70
N GLY A 365 1.83 6.49 7.56
CA GLY A 365 1.53 6.68 8.97
C GLY A 365 2.52 7.59 9.69
N HIS A 366 3.83 7.44 9.44
CA HIS A 366 4.86 8.29 10.04
C HIS A 366 4.78 9.74 9.58
N VAL A 367 4.59 9.97 8.27
CA VAL A 367 4.59 11.29 7.64
C VAL A 367 3.32 12.08 7.97
N TYR A 368 2.16 11.41 7.99
CA TYR A 368 0.85 12.05 8.22
C TYR A 368 0.35 11.91 9.67
N GLY A 369 1.18 11.39 10.59
CA GLY A 369 0.88 11.35 12.02
C GLY A 369 -0.19 10.33 12.41
N ARG A 370 -0.24 9.16 11.75
CA ARG A 370 -1.09 8.03 12.17
C ARG A 370 -0.31 7.15 13.15
N SER A 371 -0.80 7.06 14.38
CA SER A 371 -0.12 6.34 15.47
C SER A 371 -0.24 4.83 15.36
N VAL A 372 -1.32 4.33 14.75
CA VAL A 372 -1.56 2.89 14.53
C VAL A 372 -1.52 2.64 13.03
N ILE A 373 -0.62 1.74 12.63
CA ILE A 373 -0.44 1.29 11.26
C ILE A 373 -0.61 -0.22 11.28
N THR A 374 -1.63 -0.70 10.60
CA THR A 374 -1.98 -2.11 10.60
C THR A 374 -1.35 -2.82 9.39
N ASN A 375 -1.34 -4.14 9.40
CA ASN A 375 -0.94 -4.93 8.24
C ASN A 375 -1.73 -6.23 8.19
N GLU A 376 -2.35 -6.47 7.04
CA GLU A 376 -2.83 -7.79 6.68
C GLU A 376 -1.63 -8.74 6.51
N THR A 377 -1.54 -9.71 7.41
CA THR A 377 -0.35 -10.54 7.61
C THR A 377 -0.70 -12.01 7.44
N PHE A 378 0.24 -12.77 6.88
CA PHE A 378 0.14 -14.20 6.59
C PHE A 378 -0.69 -14.55 5.34
N THR A 379 -0.81 -13.67 4.35
CA THR A 379 -1.45 -13.97 3.05
C THR A 379 -0.52 -14.81 2.15
N TRP A 380 -0.23 -16.04 2.56
CA TRP A 380 0.63 -16.95 1.83
C TRP A 380 -0.11 -17.73 0.75
N LEU A 381 0.39 -17.73 -0.49
CA LEU A 381 -0.21 -18.43 -1.63
C LEU A 381 0.56 -19.71 -1.98
N ARG A 382 0.90 -20.50 -0.95
CA ARG A 382 1.74 -21.70 -1.06
C ARG A 382 0.98 -22.90 -1.62
N SER A 383 1.74 -23.81 -2.24
CA SER A 383 1.31 -25.16 -2.58
C SER A 383 2.44 -26.15 -2.27
N PRO A 384 2.23 -27.19 -1.44
CA PRO A 384 0.98 -27.55 -0.75
C PRO A 384 0.60 -26.54 0.36
N ARG A 385 -0.70 -26.47 0.66
CA ARG A 385 -1.27 -25.61 1.71
C ARG A 385 -1.09 -26.21 3.11
N PHE A 386 -1.26 -25.39 4.16
CA PHE A 386 -1.24 -25.79 5.57
C PHE A 386 0.12 -26.27 6.11
N MET A 387 1.19 -25.77 5.53
CA MET A 387 2.56 -26.18 5.87
C MET A 387 3.24 -25.25 6.88
N GLU A 388 2.52 -24.25 7.39
CA GLU A 388 3.13 -23.16 8.13
C GLU A 388 3.22 -23.45 9.61
N THR A 389 4.34 -23.04 10.21
CA THR A 389 4.64 -23.22 11.63
C THR A 389 4.65 -21.88 12.35
N LEU A 390 4.53 -21.91 13.69
CA LEU A 390 4.57 -20.70 14.51
C LEU A 390 5.92 -19.98 14.42
N GLU A 391 7.01 -20.70 14.18
CA GLU A 391 8.34 -20.14 13.94
C GLU A 391 8.35 -19.31 12.65
N MET A 392 7.77 -19.83 11.58
CA MET A 392 7.66 -19.12 10.30
C MET A 392 6.79 -17.87 10.44
N MET A 393 5.69 -17.98 11.19
CA MET A 393 4.83 -16.84 11.50
C MET A 393 5.56 -15.79 12.34
N LYS A 394 6.37 -16.20 13.33
CA LYS A 394 7.18 -15.28 14.12
C LYS A 394 8.18 -14.53 13.24
N ALA A 395 8.91 -15.22 12.38
CA ALA A 395 9.88 -14.58 11.49
C ALA A 395 9.21 -13.58 10.52
N ALA A 396 8.05 -13.95 9.98
CA ALA A 396 7.27 -13.08 9.11
C ALA A 396 6.77 -11.82 9.84
N VAL A 397 6.26 -11.96 11.07
CA VAL A 397 5.78 -10.80 11.82
C VAL A 397 6.92 -9.88 12.28
N ASP A 398 8.10 -10.43 12.61
CA ASP A 398 9.30 -9.63 12.89
C ASP A 398 9.66 -8.77 11.68
N ALA A 399 9.66 -9.35 10.46
CA ALA A 399 9.94 -8.60 9.24
C ALA A 399 8.90 -7.48 8.98
N VAL A 400 7.62 -7.74 9.28
CA VAL A 400 6.54 -6.74 9.20
C VAL A 400 6.76 -5.60 10.20
N PHE A 401 7.12 -5.92 11.45
CA PHE A 401 7.45 -4.92 12.46
C PHE A 401 8.69 -4.09 12.07
N LEU A 402 9.71 -4.71 11.48
CA LEU A 402 10.89 -4.02 10.95
C LEU A 402 10.58 -3.06 9.79
N ASP A 403 9.41 -3.20 9.17
CA ASP A 403 8.88 -2.25 8.19
C ASP A 403 8.17 -1.03 8.80
N GLY A 404 7.98 -1.00 10.13
CA GLY A 404 7.35 0.10 10.85
C GLY A 404 5.86 -0.10 11.14
N ILE A 405 5.28 -1.21 10.68
CA ILE A 405 3.94 -1.65 11.08
C ILE A 405 3.90 -1.87 12.59
N ASN A 406 2.78 -1.57 13.24
CA ASN A 406 2.67 -1.72 14.70
C ASN A 406 1.34 -2.31 15.19
N GLN A 407 0.53 -2.89 14.30
CA GLN A 407 -0.60 -3.77 14.66
C GLN A 407 -0.80 -4.82 13.55
N ILE A 408 -1.06 -6.06 13.95
CA ILE A 408 -1.18 -7.19 13.02
C ILE A 408 -2.65 -7.58 12.86
N VAL A 409 -3.08 -7.76 11.61
CA VAL A 409 -4.37 -8.36 11.25
C VAL A 409 -4.08 -9.67 10.53
N ASN A 410 -4.43 -10.80 11.13
CA ASN A 410 -4.19 -12.11 10.52
C ASN A 410 -5.08 -12.32 9.28
N HIS A 411 -4.51 -12.84 8.20
CA HIS A 411 -5.21 -13.34 7.02
C HIS A 411 -5.18 -14.89 6.98
N GLY A 412 -6.04 -15.60 7.69
CA GLY A 412 -7.06 -15.18 8.63
C GLY A 412 -7.71 -16.41 9.23
N TYR A 413 -8.86 -16.21 9.86
CA TYR A 413 -9.66 -17.24 10.51
C TYR A 413 -10.85 -17.56 9.60
N SER A 414 -10.95 -18.78 9.10
CA SER A 414 -12.10 -19.20 8.29
C SER A 414 -13.20 -19.72 9.20
N TYR A 415 -14.39 -19.12 9.18
CA TYR A 415 -15.54 -19.66 9.92
C TYR A 415 -15.74 -21.12 9.55
N SER A 416 -15.82 -22.01 10.54
CA SER A 416 -15.93 -23.44 10.32
C SER A 416 -16.88 -24.08 11.34
N PRO A 417 -18.09 -24.50 10.95
CA PRO A 417 -18.97 -25.22 11.86
C PRO A 417 -18.35 -26.58 12.22
N GLU A 418 -18.67 -27.14 13.39
CA GLU A 418 -18.16 -28.45 13.82
C GLU A 418 -18.46 -29.57 12.80
N SER A 419 -19.59 -29.48 12.08
CA SER A 419 -19.98 -30.42 11.02
C SER A 419 -19.02 -30.45 9.82
N ALA A 420 -18.20 -29.41 9.61
CA ALA A 420 -17.18 -29.37 8.56
C ALA A 420 -15.94 -30.24 8.89
N GLY A 421 -15.83 -30.75 10.11
CA GLY A 421 -14.69 -31.55 10.55
C GLY A 421 -13.38 -30.76 10.58
N LYS A 422 -12.24 -31.46 10.53
CA LYS A 422 -10.89 -30.86 10.48
C LYS A 422 -10.26 -31.09 9.10
N PRO A 423 -9.65 -30.06 8.47
CA PRO A 423 -9.36 -28.73 9.02
C PRO A 423 -10.56 -27.76 9.07
N GLY A 424 -11.70 -28.12 8.47
CA GLY A 424 -12.88 -27.24 8.39
C GLY A 424 -12.95 -26.53 7.05
N TRP A 425 -13.71 -25.44 6.99
CA TRP A 425 -13.76 -24.57 5.81
C TRP A 425 -12.50 -23.72 5.74
N ALA A 426 -11.96 -23.54 4.54
CA ALA A 426 -10.71 -22.81 4.35
C ALA A 426 -10.80 -21.85 3.17
N PHE A 427 -10.29 -20.63 3.37
CA PHE A 427 -10.09 -19.66 2.31
C PHE A 427 -9.06 -20.16 1.29
N TYR A 428 -8.85 -19.53 0.13
CA TYR A 428 -7.88 -20.05 -0.85
C TYR A 428 -6.42 -19.91 -0.39
N ALA A 429 -6.11 -18.92 0.46
CA ALA A 429 -4.77 -18.71 1.00
C ALA A 429 -4.33 -19.86 1.92
N SER A 430 -3.02 -20.09 1.98
CA SER A 430 -2.41 -21.24 2.63
C SER A 430 -2.51 -21.21 4.15
N SER A 431 -2.30 -20.05 4.77
CA SER A 431 -2.37 -19.86 6.22
C SER A 431 -3.76 -20.18 6.76
N PHE A 432 -3.81 -21.04 7.77
CA PHE A 432 -5.06 -21.47 8.41
C PHE A 432 -5.02 -21.20 9.91
N ILE A 433 -5.27 -19.94 10.29
CA ILE A 433 -5.14 -19.47 11.67
C ILE A 433 -6.49 -19.64 12.37
N SER A 434 -6.77 -20.85 12.83
CA SER A 434 -8.00 -21.18 13.55
C SER A 434 -7.82 -22.31 14.56
N HIS A 435 -8.81 -22.48 15.43
CA HIS A 435 -8.87 -23.54 16.45
C HIS A 435 -8.77 -24.98 15.93
N ASN A 436 -8.97 -25.19 14.63
CA ASN A 436 -8.83 -26.50 14.00
C ASN A 436 -7.38 -26.83 13.61
N ASN A 437 -6.47 -25.87 13.64
CA ASN A 437 -5.06 -26.09 13.34
C ASN A 437 -4.33 -26.78 14.51
N THR A 438 -3.37 -27.64 14.20
CA THR A 438 -2.64 -28.46 15.19
C THR A 438 -1.81 -27.62 16.14
N TRP A 439 -1.33 -26.45 15.73
CA TRP A 439 -0.54 -25.55 16.56
C TRP A 439 -1.35 -24.46 17.28
N TRP A 440 -2.68 -24.44 17.15
CA TRP A 440 -3.53 -23.40 17.75
C TRP A 440 -3.37 -23.30 19.28
N GLU A 441 -3.21 -24.43 19.97
CA GLU A 441 -3.00 -24.46 21.43
C GLU A 441 -1.76 -23.67 21.87
N TYR A 442 -0.78 -23.47 20.97
CA TYR A 442 0.44 -22.69 21.21
C TYR A 442 0.38 -21.27 20.63
N TYR A 443 -0.64 -20.95 19.82
CA TYR A 443 -0.82 -19.60 19.27
C TYR A 443 -0.88 -18.48 20.33
N PRO A 444 -1.43 -18.67 21.56
CA PRO A 444 -1.36 -17.66 22.62
C PRO A 444 0.06 -17.18 22.94
N MET A 445 1.09 -18.01 22.73
CA MET A 445 2.48 -17.61 22.92
C MET A 445 2.92 -16.60 21.87
N LEU A 446 2.54 -16.84 20.61
CA LEU A 446 2.85 -15.95 19.48
C LEU A 446 2.04 -14.65 19.56
N SER A 447 0.74 -14.72 19.86
CA SER A 447 -0.11 -13.53 19.96
C SER A 447 0.35 -12.61 21.10
N SER A 448 0.73 -13.16 22.26
CA SER A 448 1.30 -12.39 23.38
C SER A 448 2.57 -11.63 22.98
N TYR A 449 3.46 -12.29 22.22
CA TYR A 449 4.64 -11.64 21.64
C TYR A 449 4.25 -10.49 20.69
N ILE A 450 3.36 -10.75 19.73
CA ILE A 450 2.86 -9.76 18.76
C ILE A 450 2.27 -8.54 19.48
N HIS A 451 1.45 -8.74 20.51
CA HIS A 451 0.82 -7.64 21.25
C HIS A 451 1.83 -6.80 22.03
N SER A 452 2.84 -7.45 22.60
CA SER A 452 3.89 -6.76 23.35
C SER A 452 4.73 -5.87 22.44
N VAL A 453 5.12 -6.38 21.27
CA VAL A 453 5.86 -5.60 20.27
C VAL A 453 4.98 -4.51 19.67
N SER A 454 3.72 -4.79 19.36
CA SER A 454 2.75 -3.79 18.88
C SER A 454 2.60 -2.64 19.89
N ALA A 455 2.40 -2.94 21.18
CA ALA A 455 2.28 -1.93 22.22
C ALA A 455 3.55 -1.08 22.36
N PHE A 456 4.72 -1.70 22.23
CA PHE A 456 6.00 -1.01 22.22
C PHE A 456 6.15 -0.10 20.99
N LEU A 457 5.80 -0.59 19.80
CA LEU A 457 5.90 0.16 18.55
C LEU A 457 4.79 1.21 18.38
N GLN A 458 3.77 1.20 19.23
CA GLN A 458 2.78 2.28 19.33
C GLN A 458 3.17 3.30 20.40
N ALA A 459 4.09 2.96 21.31
CA ALA A 459 4.56 3.90 22.32
C ALA A 459 5.54 4.91 21.69
N GLY A 460 5.30 6.20 21.91
CA GLY A 460 6.16 7.26 21.36
C GLY A 460 5.94 7.50 19.87
N GLU A 461 6.91 8.12 19.21
CA GLU A 461 6.87 8.47 17.77
C GLU A 461 7.95 7.72 16.99
N SER A 462 7.74 7.48 15.70
CA SER A 462 8.81 6.95 14.83
C SER A 462 9.94 7.97 14.68
N TYR A 463 11.15 7.47 14.40
CA TYR A 463 12.31 8.30 14.14
C TYR A 463 13.12 7.80 12.95
N ALA A 464 13.28 8.65 11.95
CA ALA A 464 14.10 8.45 10.77
C ALA A 464 14.89 9.72 10.44
N GLU A 465 16.11 9.53 9.94
CA GLU A 465 16.98 10.62 9.47
C GLU A 465 17.20 10.62 7.95
N VAL A 466 16.68 9.59 7.27
CA VAL A 466 16.77 9.44 5.82
C VAL A 466 15.36 9.44 5.23
N GLY A 467 15.12 10.32 4.26
CA GLY A 467 13.91 10.34 3.46
C GLY A 467 14.20 9.84 2.04
N ILE A 468 13.33 9.00 1.48
CA ILE A 468 13.40 8.58 0.08
C ILE A 468 12.23 9.20 -0.67
N TYR A 469 12.49 10.04 -1.67
CA TYR A 469 11.45 10.64 -2.48
C TYR A 469 10.76 9.59 -3.37
N LEU A 470 9.43 9.67 -3.47
CA LEU A 470 8.65 8.81 -4.36
C LEU A 470 8.56 9.41 -5.78
N PRO A 471 9.12 8.75 -6.81
CA PRO A 471 9.11 9.22 -8.20
C PRO A 471 7.74 8.98 -8.89
N GLN A 472 6.64 9.38 -8.25
CA GLN A 472 5.28 9.19 -8.78
C GLN A 472 5.06 9.98 -10.06
N ALA A 473 5.67 11.17 -10.17
CA ALA A 473 5.62 11.99 -11.37
C ALA A 473 6.23 11.29 -12.60
N ASP A 474 7.35 10.58 -12.42
CA ASP A 474 7.96 9.78 -13.47
C ASP A 474 7.03 8.64 -13.92
N ILE A 475 6.44 7.92 -12.96
CA ILE A 475 5.50 6.82 -13.24
C ILE A 475 4.29 7.33 -14.01
N TRP A 476 3.58 8.34 -13.50
CA TRP A 476 2.41 8.92 -14.17
C TRP A 476 2.74 9.45 -15.57
N SER A 477 3.90 10.06 -15.75
CA SER A 477 4.33 10.58 -17.06
C SER A 477 4.62 9.47 -18.09
N ALA A 478 5.13 8.33 -17.63
CA ALA A 478 5.51 7.21 -18.49
C ALA A 478 4.31 6.32 -18.86
N MET A 479 3.29 6.23 -18.00
CA MET A 479 2.19 5.29 -18.20
C MET A 479 1.20 5.77 -19.27
N PRO A 480 0.92 4.97 -20.31
CA PRO A 480 -0.24 5.19 -21.16
C PRO A 480 -1.53 4.84 -20.40
N LEU A 481 -2.68 5.19 -20.99
CA LEU A 481 -4.03 4.95 -20.50
C LEU A 481 -4.24 3.46 -20.21
N ALA A 482 -4.14 3.11 -18.95
CA ALA A 482 -4.32 1.77 -18.45
C ALA A 482 -4.68 1.82 -16.96
N GLU A 483 -5.13 0.68 -16.45
CA GLU A 483 -5.15 0.42 -15.02
C GLU A 483 -3.73 0.59 -14.44
N LEU A 484 -3.64 1.25 -13.29
CA LEU A 484 -2.38 1.57 -12.65
C LEU A 484 -2.41 1.17 -11.18
N HIS A 485 -1.60 0.17 -10.84
CA HIS A 485 -1.30 -0.21 -9.45
C HIS A 485 -0.03 0.52 -8.98
N MET A 486 -0.20 1.63 -8.27
CA MET A 486 0.89 2.56 -7.95
C MET A 486 2.02 1.90 -7.14
N ALA A 487 1.68 1.14 -6.10
CA ALA A 487 2.70 0.51 -5.26
C ALA A 487 3.62 -0.45 -6.04
N MET A 488 3.06 -1.26 -6.94
CA MET A 488 3.84 -2.18 -7.79
C MET A 488 4.73 -1.42 -8.78
N LYS A 489 4.24 -0.31 -9.33
CA LYS A 489 5.05 0.53 -10.23
C LYS A 489 6.18 1.24 -9.49
N LEU A 490 5.93 1.73 -8.28
CA LEU A 490 6.97 2.29 -7.41
C LEU A 490 8.02 1.24 -7.06
N GLU A 491 7.60 0.01 -6.73
CA GLU A 491 8.52 -1.09 -6.47
C GLU A 491 9.37 -1.42 -7.70
N ALA A 492 8.77 -1.46 -8.89
CA ALA A 492 9.47 -1.72 -10.14
C ALA A 492 10.43 -0.58 -10.53
N HIS A 493 10.07 0.68 -10.23
CA HIS A 493 10.85 1.87 -10.58
C HIS A 493 12.01 2.12 -9.61
N ILE A 494 11.77 2.04 -8.30
CA ILE A 494 12.79 2.27 -7.27
C ILE A 494 13.68 1.04 -7.09
N GLY A 495 13.10 -0.16 -7.21
CA GLY A 495 13.78 -1.43 -7.00
C GLY A 495 13.98 -1.80 -5.52
N LYS A 496 13.89 -3.10 -5.23
CA LYS A 496 14.17 -3.64 -3.87
C LYS A 496 15.62 -3.48 -3.45
N SER A 497 16.54 -3.44 -4.42
CA SER A 497 17.99 -3.35 -4.17
C SER A 497 18.33 -2.06 -3.40
N LEU A 498 17.86 -0.92 -3.90
CA LEU A 498 18.12 0.39 -3.28
C LEU A 498 17.65 0.44 -1.83
N VAL A 499 16.38 0.14 -1.58
CA VAL A 499 15.80 0.19 -0.22
C VAL A 499 16.49 -0.80 0.74
N ASN A 500 16.82 -1.99 0.25
CA ASN A 500 17.54 -2.99 1.04
C ASN A 500 18.94 -2.53 1.39
N ARG A 501 19.66 -1.89 0.45
CA ARG A 501 21.00 -1.36 0.70
C ARG A 501 20.99 -0.26 1.74
N VAL A 502 20.04 0.67 1.67
CA VAL A 502 19.88 1.75 2.66
C VAL A 502 19.65 1.15 4.05
N GLN A 503 18.65 0.26 4.18
CA GLN A 503 18.30 -0.33 5.48
C GLN A 503 19.42 -1.19 6.07
N LYS A 504 20.01 -2.09 5.28
CA LYS A 504 21.09 -2.99 5.71
C LYS A 504 22.40 -2.26 6.00
N SER A 505 22.53 -1.01 5.56
CA SER A 505 23.68 -0.15 5.86
C SER A 505 23.50 0.66 7.16
N GLY A 506 22.41 0.42 7.90
CA GLY A 506 22.18 1.03 9.19
C GLY A 506 21.33 2.29 9.17
N TYR A 507 20.60 2.56 8.08
CA TYR A 507 19.74 3.73 7.93
C TYR A 507 18.26 3.34 7.86
N TYR A 508 17.49 3.73 8.88
CA TYR A 508 16.03 3.66 8.85
C TYR A 508 15.49 4.86 8.05
N PHE A 509 14.47 4.62 7.24
CA PHE A 509 13.95 5.62 6.31
C PHE A 509 12.43 5.57 6.20
N ASP A 510 11.88 6.70 5.76
CA ASP A 510 10.51 6.82 5.27
C ASP A 510 10.51 7.26 3.80
N PHE A 511 9.47 6.86 3.08
CA PHE A 511 9.13 7.46 1.80
C PHE A 511 8.45 8.82 1.98
N LEU A 512 8.78 9.77 1.12
CA LEU A 512 8.21 11.12 1.10
C LEU A 512 7.60 11.43 -0.27
N ASN A 513 6.40 12.00 -0.29
CA ASN A 513 5.76 12.54 -1.49
C ASN A 513 5.92 14.07 -1.56
N ASP A 514 5.38 14.68 -2.61
CA ASP A 514 5.49 16.13 -2.82
C ASP A 514 4.85 16.93 -1.67
N GLU A 515 3.67 16.53 -1.19
CA GLU A 515 2.97 17.20 -0.08
C GLU A 515 3.76 17.15 1.23
N ALA A 516 4.36 15.99 1.54
CA ALA A 516 5.21 15.82 2.73
C ALA A 516 6.38 16.82 2.72
N ILE A 517 7.05 16.96 1.58
CA ILE A 517 8.20 17.86 1.43
C ILE A 517 7.75 19.32 1.47
N THR A 518 6.71 19.68 0.72
CA THR A 518 6.34 21.07 0.46
C THR A 518 5.45 21.69 1.54
N GLN A 519 4.43 20.96 2.00
CA GLN A 519 3.33 21.49 2.81
C GLN A 519 3.36 21.04 4.26
N LEU A 520 3.67 19.76 4.52
CA LEU A 520 3.62 19.19 5.87
C LEU A 520 4.90 19.46 6.67
N SER A 521 6.04 19.51 5.99
CA SER A 521 7.33 19.62 6.66
C SER A 521 7.65 21.04 7.14
N ARG A 522 8.44 21.09 8.20
CA ARG A 522 9.11 22.32 8.66
C ARG A 522 10.62 22.16 8.54
N MET A 523 11.30 23.22 8.15
CA MET A 523 12.77 23.22 8.19
C MET A 523 13.24 23.40 9.63
N THR A 524 14.31 22.70 9.99
CA THR A 524 14.99 22.81 11.29
C THR A 524 16.49 22.73 11.06
N ALA A 525 17.28 23.20 12.05
CA ALA A 525 18.74 23.06 12.01
C ALA A 525 19.23 21.60 11.92
N SER A 526 18.34 20.63 12.21
CA SER A 526 18.60 19.20 12.14
C SER A 526 17.98 18.53 10.89
N GLY A 527 17.64 19.31 9.86
CA GLY A 527 17.02 18.82 8.62
C GLY A 527 15.52 19.05 8.54
N LEU A 528 14.88 18.39 7.56
CA LEU A 528 13.45 18.48 7.31
C LEU A 528 12.68 17.68 8.37
N ALA A 529 11.78 18.34 9.09
CA ALA A 529 11.08 17.74 10.22
C ALA A 529 9.60 17.47 9.92
N LEU A 530 9.16 16.25 10.27
CA LEU A 530 7.77 15.78 10.27
C LEU A 530 7.56 14.97 11.57
N GLY A 531 6.73 15.46 12.50
CA GLY A 531 6.64 14.89 13.85
C GLY A 531 8.01 14.87 14.56
N ALA A 532 8.40 13.72 15.12
CA ALA A 532 9.73 13.46 15.66
C ALA A 532 10.81 13.19 14.58
N ASN A 533 10.44 12.80 13.36
CA ASN A 533 11.40 12.53 12.29
C ASN A 533 12.21 13.77 11.92
N ARG A 534 13.50 13.57 11.60
CA ARG A 534 14.46 14.63 11.27
C ARG A 534 15.27 14.20 10.06
N TYR A 535 14.71 14.32 8.87
CA TYR A 535 15.34 13.91 7.63
C TYR A 535 16.53 14.83 7.30
N LYS A 536 17.74 14.36 7.61
CA LYS A 536 19.03 15.02 7.37
C LYS A 536 19.60 14.69 5.99
N VAL A 537 19.20 13.54 5.45
CA VAL A 537 19.53 13.12 4.08
C VAL A 537 18.25 12.82 3.33
N MET A 538 18.14 13.34 2.11
CA MET A 538 17.09 12.97 1.17
C MET A 538 17.68 12.30 -0.06
N ILE A 539 17.08 11.18 -0.47
CA ILE A 539 17.48 10.39 -1.63
C ILE A 539 16.43 10.58 -2.73
N LEU A 540 16.88 10.92 -3.94
CA LEU A 540 16.07 10.97 -5.15
C LEU A 540 16.40 9.76 -6.04
N PRO A 541 15.65 8.65 -5.93
CA PRO A 541 15.94 7.44 -6.70
C PRO A 541 15.34 7.50 -8.10
N PHE A 542 16.17 7.51 -9.15
CA PHE A 542 15.72 7.43 -10.55
C PHE A 542 14.68 8.51 -10.93
N VAL A 543 14.90 9.73 -10.45
CA VAL A 543 13.98 10.87 -10.67
C VAL A 543 14.39 11.64 -11.91
N THR A 544 13.60 11.57 -12.98
CA THR A 544 13.81 12.39 -14.18
C THR A 544 12.89 13.60 -14.22
N ARG A 545 11.75 13.51 -13.53
CA ARG A 545 10.71 14.53 -13.44
C ARG A 545 10.47 14.97 -12.02
N LEU A 546 10.73 16.25 -11.73
CA LEU A 546 10.60 16.82 -10.39
C LEU A 546 9.65 18.03 -10.42
N PRO A 547 8.51 17.98 -9.69
CA PRO A 547 7.63 19.14 -9.53
C PRO A 547 8.38 20.36 -9.05
N LEU A 548 8.03 21.54 -9.60
CA LEU A 548 8.79 22.76 -9.35
C LEU A 548 8.77 23.17 -7.87
N ASP A 549 7.61 23.12 -7.22
CA ASP A 549 7.48 23.43 -5.80
C ASP A 549 8.35 22.51 -4.92
N THR A 550 8.42 21.22 -5.28
CA THR A 550 9.30 20.26 -4.62
C THR A 550 10.77 20.64 -4.85
N ALA A 551 11.16 20.97 -6.08
CA ALA A 551 12.53 21.40 -6.40
C ALA A 551 12.96 22.65 -5.61
N ASP A 552 12.12 23.68 -5.57
CA ASP A 552 12.38 24.92 -4.82
C ASP A 552 12.48 24.65 -3.31
N LYS A 553 11.62 23.77 -2.77
CA LYS A 553 11.70 23.34 -1.38
C LYS A 553 12.98 22.56 -1.08
N LEU A 554 13.42 21.69 -1.99
CA LEU A 554 14.69 20.97 -1.85
C LEU A 554 15.90 21.90 -1.89
N LEU A 555 15.88 22.93 -2.75
CA LEU A 555 16.92 23.96 -2.73
C LEU A 555 16.99 24.68 -1.38
N THR A 556 15.83 25.02 -0.81
CA THR A 556 15.76 25.62 0.53
C THR A 556 16.32 24.65 1.59
N TYR A 557 15.86 23.40 1.57
CA TYR A 557 16.30 22.34 2.48
C TYR A 557 17.82 22.14 2.47
N VAL A 558 18.43 22.05 1.28
CA VAL A 558 19.89 21.91 1.18
C VAL A 558 20.59 23.19 1.64
N SER A 559 20.08 24.36 1.25
CA SER A 559 20.68 25.64 1.65
C SER A 559 20.74 25.82 3.18
N GLU A 560 19.80 25.22 3.91
CA GLU A 560 19.72 25.23 5.38
C GLU A 560 20.39 24.03 6.06
N GLY A 561 21.26 23.29 5.36
CA GLY A 561 22.08 22.23 5.96
C GLY A 561 21.69 20.80 5.59
N GLY A 562 20.61 20.62 4.81
CA GLY A 562 20.19 19.32 4.32
C GLY A 562 21.19 18.68 3.35
N THR A 563 21.23 17.35 3.32
CA THR A 563 21.95 16.60 2.29
C THR A 563 20.99 16.02 1.26
N LEU A 564 21.31 16.15 -0.02
CA LEU A 564 20.55 15.59 -1.14
C LEU A 564 21.41 14.65 -1.99
N ILE A 565 20.94 13.43 -2.20
CA ILE A 565 21.62 12.43 -3.03
C ILE A 565 20.69 12.02 -4.18
N ALA A 566 21.03 12.39 -5.41
CA ALA A 566 20.36 11.87 -6.60
C ALA A 566 21.03 10.58 -7.06
N VAL A 567 20.24 9.54 -7.35
CA VAL A 567 20.73 8.22 -7.76
C VAL A 567 20.38 7.95 -9.21
N ALA A 568 21.35 7.43 -9.96
CA ALA A 568 21.39 7.19 -11.40
C ALA A 568 21.46 8.45 -12.26
N GLU A 569 20.55 9.40 -12.08
CA GLU A 569 20.57 10.64 -12.85
C GLU A 569 19.97 11.83 -12.10
N ARG A 570 20.26 13.03 -12.62
CA ARG A 570 19.67 14.28 -12.17
C ARG A 570 18.28 14.45 -12.78
N PRO A 571 17.31 15.05 -12.05
CA PRO A 571 16.07 15.52 -12.66
C PRO A 571 16.36 16.44 -13.85
N ARG A 572 15.46 16.47 -14.84
CA ARG A 572 15.66 17.27 -16.06
C ARG A 572 14.44 18.08 -16.47
N THR A 573 13.26 17.63 -16.09
CA THR A 573 11.99 18.20 -16.59
C THR A 573 11.01 18.41 -15.43
N ALA A 574 10.30 19.53 -15.42
CA ALA A 574 9.16 19.74 -14.55
C ALA A 574 7.94 19.05 -15.19
N PRO A 575 7.17 18.24 -14.46
CA PRO A 575 5.98 17.61 -15.00
C PRO A 575 4.83 18.61 -15.18
N GLY A 576 3.93 18.34 -16.13
CA GLY A 576 2.74 19.13 -16.42
C GLY A 576 2.88 20.02 -17.67
N TYR A 577 1.75 20.26 -18.34
CA TYR A 577 1.71 20.94 -19.65
C TYR A 577 1.66 22.46 -19.55
N MET A 578 0.87 22.98 -18.60
CA MET A 578 0.75 24.43 -18.43
C MET A 578 2.08 25.06 -18.00
N ASP A 579 2.43 26.17 -18.65
CA ASP A 579 3.68 26.90 -18.43
C ASP A 579 4.96 26.05 -18.56
N ARG A 580 4.88 24.92 -19.28
CA ARG A 580 5.96 23.92 -19.41
C ARG A 580 7.33 24.53 -19.66
N GLU A 581 7.45 25.46 -20.60
CA GLU A 581 8.75 26.07 -20.92
C GLU A 581 9.28 26.94 -19.76
N ALA A 582 8.40 27.72 -19.12
CA ALA A 582 8.77 28.55 -17.98
C ALA A 582 9.18 27.69 -16.78
N ASN A 583 8.40 26.64 -16.50
CA ASN A 583 8.65 25.69 -15.42
C ASN A 583 9.98 24.94 -15.64
N ASN A 584 10.27 24.50 -16.86
CA ASN A 584 11.53 23.85 -17.19
C ASN A 584 12.73 24.82 -17.12
N ARG A 585 12.57 26.08 -17.54
CA ARG A 585 13.62 27.10 -17.36
C ARG A 585 13.91 27.33 -15.88
N ARG A 586 12.88 27.47 -15.04
CA ARG A 586 13.04 27.64 -13.60
C ARG A 586 13.67 26.41 -12.95
N LEU A 587 13.19 25.21 -13.29
CA LEU A 587 13.76 23.97 -12.79
C LEU A 587 15.25 23.86 -13.18
N GLY A 588 15.62 24.19 -14.42
CA GLY A 588 17.02 24.20 -14.86
C GLY A 588 17.90 25.13 -14.03
N GLN A 589 17.39 26.30 -13.61
CA GLN A 589 18.11 27.20 -12.68
C GLN A 589 18.28 26.54 -11.30
N VAL A 590 17.19 26.02 -10.73
CA VAL A 590 17.21 25.37 -9.42
C VAL A 590 18.17 24.17 -9.39
N LEU A 591 18.15 23.34 -10.43
CA LEU A 591 19.05 22.19 -10.56
C LEU A 591 20.51 22.64 -10.79
N GLY A 592 20.73 23.74 -11.51
CA GLY A 592 22.03 24.37 -11.67
C GLY A 592 22.59 24.90 -10.35
N ASP A 593 21.73 25.35 -9.43
CA ASP A 593 22.09 25.75 -8.07
C ASP A 593 22.30 24.52 -7.17
N LEU A 594 21.47 23.48 -7.29
CA LEU A 594 21.55 22.27 -6.48
C LEU A 594 22.77 21.41 -6.82
N PHE A 595 22.99 21.03 -8.07
CA PHE A 595 23.92 19.94 -8.42
C PHE A 595 25.23 20.44 -9.06
N HIS A 596 26.29 19.64 -8.92
CA HIS A 596 27.54 19.85 -9.64
C HIS A 596 27.38 19.48 -11.12
N GLN A 597 28.26 20.00 -12.00
CA GLN A 597 28.25 19.65 -13.42
C GLN A 597 28.81 18.25 -13.70
N GLU A 598 29.75 17.79 -12.88
CA GLU A 598 30.32 16.44 -12.91
C GLU A 598 29.64 15.57 -11.84
N ASP A 599 29.20 14.36 -12.21
CA ASP A 599 28.65 13.36 -11.28
C ASP A 599 29.75 12.82 -10.34
N GLY A 600 29.35 12.25 -9.19
CA GLY A 600 30.27 11.72 -8.19
C GLY A 600 30.99 12.76 -7.32
N VAL A 601 30.72 14.06 -7.54
CA VAL A 601 31.33 15.18 -6.80
C VAL A 601 30.30 15.86 -5.89
N TRP A 602 30.64 15.99 -4.61
CA TRP A 602 29.85 16.79 -3.67
C TRP A 602 29.90 18.27 -4.03
N LYS A 603 28.72 18.91 -4.08
CA LYS A 603 28.59 20.37 -4.18
C LYS A 603 28.02 20.93 -2.89
N THR A 604 28.70 21.92 -2.32
CA THR A 604 28.18 22.70 -1.20
C THR A 604 27.15 23.71 -1.72
N VAL A 605 25.99 23.76 -1.07
CA VAL A 605 24.91 24.71 -1.37
C VAL A 605 24.39 25.26 -0.04
N GLY A 606 24.63 26.54 0.22
CA GLY A 606 24.41 27.12 1.55
C GLY A 606 25.19 26.36 2.62
N GLU A 607 24.51 25.89 3.65
CA GLU A 607 25.08 25.10 4.75
C GLU A 607 25.08 23.59 4.46
N GLY A 608 24.40 23.13 3.40
CA GLY A 608 24.26 21.72 3.05
C GLY A 608 25.07 21.31 1.83
N LYS A 609 24.75 20.12 1.31
CA LYS A 609 25.49 19.52 0.19
C LYS A 609 24.63 18.61 -0.68
N THR A 610 24.99 18.51 -1.96
CA THR A 610 24.35 17.60 -2.90
C THR A 610 25.36 16.75 -3.64
N ILE A 611 24.93 15.59 -4.11
CA ILE A 611 25.70 14.74 -5.02
C ILE A 611 24.76 13.99 -5.95
N VAL A 612 25.30 13.59 -7.10
CA VAL A 612 24.69 12.67 -8.04
C VAL A 612 25.58 11.44 -8.09
N VAL A 613 25.02 10.26 -7.90
CA VAL A 613 25.73 8.99 -8.02
C VAL A 613 25.19 8.21 -9.20
N GLU A 614 26.07 7.63 -10.02
CA GLU A 614 25.66 6.90 -11.22
C GLU A 614 25.04 5.54 -10.89
N HIS A 615 25.50 4.92 -9.79
CA HIS A 615 25.11 3.56 -9.41
C HIS A 615 24.71 3.44 -7.94
N GLU A 616 23.77 2.55 -7.65
CA GLU A 616 23.32 2.23 -6.28
C GLU A 616 24.46 1.75 -5.37
N ASP A 617 25.53 1.18 -5.93
CA ASP A 617 26.69 0.71 -5.16
C ASP A 617 27.45 1.86 -4.48
N GLU A 618 27.41 3.06 -5.04
CA GLU A 618 28.01 4.25 -4.45
C GLU A 618 27.14 4.88 -3.36
N LEU A 619 25.82 4.66 -3.41
CA LEU A 619 24.85 5.29 -2.52
C LEU A 619 25.21 5.07 -1.05
N VAL A 620 25.55 3.83 -0.66
CA VAL A 620 25.90 3.48 0.71
C VAL A 620 27.17 4.21 1.17
N THR A 621 28.17 4.29 0.30
CA THR A 621 29.41 5.02 0.60
C THR A 621 29.12 6.50 0.81
N ARG A 622 28.32 7.11 -0.06
CA ARG A 622 27.94 8.53 0.06
C ARG A 622 27.04 8.80 1.27
N LEU A 623 26.17 7.87 1.63
CA LEU A 623 25.40 7.96 2.87
C LEU A 623 26.31 7.99 4.10
N ARG A 624 27.35 7.14 4.15
CA ARG A 624 28.31 7.13 5.27
C ARG A 624 29.18 8.39 5.32
N GLU A 625 29.50 8.99 4.17
CA GLU A 625 30.16 10.31 4.10
C GLU A 625 29.23 11.46 4.53
N ALA A 626 27.92 11.29 4.33
CA ALA A 626 26.92 12.30 4.63
C ALA A 626 26.49 12.28 6.09
N GLU A 627 26.21 11.10 6.63
CA GLU A 627 25.57 10.92 7.93
C GLU A 627 25.98 9.60 8.59
N THR A 628 26.22 9.62 9.89
CA THR A 628 26.53 8.40 10.65
C THR A 628 25.29 7.50 10.67
N PRO A 629 25.44 6.19 10.40
CA PRO A 629 24.34 5.23 10.52
C PRO A 629 23.66 5.33 11.89
N ASP A 630 22.35 5.16 11.92
CA ASP A 630 21.60 5.18 13.18
C ASP A 630 21.87 3.91 14.00
N VAL A 631 22.09 2.79 13.32
CA VAL A 631 22.58 1.54 13.94
C VAL A 631 23.66 0.89 13.08
N GLU A 632 24.81 0.59 13.68
CA GLU A 632 25.86 -0.22 13.05
C GLU A 632 25.80 -1.66 13.56
N ILE A 633 25.82 -2.62 12.63
CA ILE A 633 25.75 -4.06 12.93
C ILE A 633 26.99 -4.74 12.33
N GLU A 634 27.76 -5.42 13.15
CA GLU A 634 28.97 -6.14 12.74
C GLU A 634 28.95 -7.59 13.22
N SER A 635 29.03 -8.54 12.29
CA SER A 635 29.13 -9.97 12.63
C SER A 635 30.33 -10.28 13.53
N LEU A 636 30.11 -11.12 14.55
CA LEU A 636 31.14 -11.72 15.37
C LEU A 636 31.67 -13.00 14.71
N GLY A 637 32.95 -13.02 14.35
CA GLY A 637 33.64 -14.22 13.86
C GLY A 637 33.31 -14.59 12.41
N ASP A 638 32.81 -13.65 11.61
CA ASP A 638 32.52 -13.88 10.20
C ASP A 638 33.79 -13.93 9.34
N ALA A 639 34.25 -15.15 9.06
CA ALA A 639 35.39 -15.40 8.19
C ALA A 639 35.10 -15.14 6.70
N SER A 640 33.83 -14.96 6.30
CA SER A 640 33.43 -14.75 4.90
C SER A 640 33.61 -13.30 4.42
N GLY A 641 33.72 -12.34 5.36
CA GLY A 641 33.81 -10.92 5.06
C GLY A 641 32.51 -10.29 4.56
N THR A 642 31.38 -11.02 4.55
CA THR A 642 30.10 -10.54 4.01
C THR A 642 29.24 -9.78 5.03
N ASN A 643 29.60 -9.82 6.31
CA ASN A 643 28.85 -9.26 7.43
C ASN A 643 27.39 -9.75 7.44
N LEU A 644 27.22 -11.08 7.54
CA LEU A 644 25.91 -11.75 7.52
C LEU A 644 24.90 -11.17 8.53
N ALA A 645 25.36 -10.70 9.69
CA ALA A 645 24.49 -10.09 10.69
C ALA A 645 23.82 -8.81 10.17
N ALA A 646 24.56 -7.92 9.49
CA ALA A 646 23.98 -6.72 8.88
C ALA A 646 23.00 -7.04 7.74
N GLN A 647 23.07 -8.25 7.16
CA GLN A 647 22.16 -8.71 6.12
C GLN A 647 20.84 -9.26 6.66
N THR A 648 20.79 -9.64 7.93
CA THR A 648 19.72 -10.47 8.52
C THR A 648 19.11 -9.89 9.77
N ILE A 649 19.79 -8.95 10.43
CA ILE A 649 19.28 -8.21 11.58
C ILE A 649 18.80 -6.84 11.08
N GLY A 650 17.54 -6.53 11.32
CA GLY A 650 16.98 -5.19 11.10
C GLY A 650 16.61 -4.52 12.41
N TYR A 651 16.26 -3.23 12.33
CA TYR A 651 15.77 -2.46 13.46
C TYR A 651 14.67 -1.46 13.08
N VAL A 652 13.95 -0.99 14.10
CA VAL A 652 13.10 0.22 14.08
C VAL A 652 13.53 1.13 15.22
N HIS A 653 13.49 2.43 14.99
CA HIS A 653 13.83 3.44 15.97
C HIS A 653 12.61 4.32 16.31
N ARG A 654 12.38 4.53 17.61
CA ARG A 654 11.34 5.37 18.17
C ARG A 654 11.86 6.35 19.21
N ILE A 655 11.16 7.47 19.40
CA ILE A 655 11.35 8.40 20.51
C ILE A 655 10.23 8.20 21.53
N HIS A 656 10.58 7.92 22.78
CA HIS A 656 9.62 7.77 23.88
C HIS A 656 10.12 8.45 25.16
N GLN A 657 9.32 9.34 25.76
CA GLN A 657 9.66 10.07 27.00
C GLN A 657 11.06 10.72 26.94
N ASP A 658 11.35 11.41 25.83
CA ASP A 658 12.64 12.05 25.53
C ASP A 658 13.85 11.10 25.40
N GLY A 659 13.62 9.78 25.35
CA GLY A 659 14.63 8.76 25.12
C GLY A 659 14.51 8.09 23.76
N HIS A 660 15.64 7.59 23.26
CA HIS A 660 15.72 6.78 22.04
C HIS A 660 15.51 5.30 22.37
N VAL A 661 14.68 4.65 21.58
CA VAL A 661 14.23 3.28 21.82
C VAL A 661 14.27 2.49 20.52
N TYR A 662 14.92 1.33 20.55
CA TYR A 662 15.14 0.50 19.36
C TYR A 662 14.49 -0.87 19.52
N PHE A 663 13.77 -1.32 18.50
CA PHE A 663 13.40 -2.73 18.32
C PHE A 663 14.38 -3.36 17.34
N VAL A 664 14.93 -4.53 17.66
CA VAL A 664 15.90 -5.24 16.82
C VAL A 664 15.46 -6.68 16.68
N ALA A 665 15.48 -7.21 15.46
CA ALA A 665 15.11 -8.60 15.19
C ALA A 665 16.01 -9.23 14.11
N ASN A 666 16.39 -10.49 14.35
CA ASN A 666 17.03 -11.35 13.36
C ASN A 666 15.93 -12.09 12.61
N VAL A 667 15.83 -11.84 11.30
CA VAL A 667 14.85 -12.49 10.43
C VAL A 667 15.43 -13.67 9.66
N SER A 668 16.65 -14.11 9.98
CA SER A 668 17.20 -15.34 9.37
C SER A 668 16.83 -16.60 10.14
N GLY A 669 16.90 -17.74 9.43
CA GLY A 669 16.76 -19.06 10.04
C GLY A 669 17.91 -19.45 10.98
N GLU A 670 19.01 -18.69 10.98
CA GLU A 670 20.27 -19.02 11.66
C GLU A 670 20.56 -18.07 12.82
N GLU A 671 21.29 -18.57 13.83
CA GLU A 671 21.71 -17.76 14.96
C GLU A 671 22.74 -16.74 14.47
N GLN A 672 22.54 -15.46 14.81
CA GLN A 672 23.52 -14.42 14.52
C GLN A 672 24.16 -13.94 15.83
N GLN A 673 25.47 -13.74 15.79
CA GLN A 673 26.22 -13.06 16.84
C GLN A 673 26.78 -11.77 16.23
N ALA A 674 26.49 -10.63 16.86
CA ALA A 674 26.91 -9.34 16.34
C ALA A 674 27.24 -8.35 17.45
N TYR A 675 28.10 -7.39 17.11
CA TYR A 675 28.15 -6.10 17.80
C TYR A 675 27.10 -5.19 17.18
N VAL A 676 26.27 -4.57 18.03
CA VAL A 676 25.29 -3.57 17.63
C VAL A 676 25.62 -2.27 18.34
N ARG A 677 25.91 -1.22 17.56
CA ARG A 677 26.17 0.14 18.08
C ARG A 677 25.02 1.05 17.68
N PHE A 678 24.50 1.80 18.63
CA PHE A 678 23.40 2.74 18.42
C PHE A 678 23.94 4.17 18.44
N LYS A 679 23.57 4.96 17.44
CA LYS A 679 23.95 6.37 17.34
C LYS A 679 23.50 7.17 18.56
N TYR A 680 22.28 6.89 19.03
CA TYR A 680 21.68 7.55 20.18
C TYR A 680 21.60 6.60 21.37
N GLY A 681 22.75 6.34 22.01
CA GLY A 681 22.87 5.48 23.19
C GLY A 681 23.67 6.12 24.34
N GLY A 682 23.23 5.88 25.58
CA GLY A 682 24.07 6.08 26.78
C GLY A 682 24.82 4.78 27.13
N PRO A 683 25.82 4.82 28.04
CA PRO A 683 26.51 3.60 28.48
C PRO A 683 25.48 2.57 28.97
N ILE A 684 25.52 1.37 28.39
CA ILE A 684 24.58 0.29 28.69
C ILE A 684 24.73 -0.06 30.17
N ARG A 685 23.82 0.45 31.00
CA ARG A 685 23.70 0.00 32.39
C ARG A 685 23.00 -1.34 32.35
N ASP A 686 23.72 -2.40 32.71
CA ASP A 686 23.15 -3.70 33.06
C ASP A 686 21.91 -3.49 33.92
N ARG A 687 20.70 -3.70 33.37
CA ARG A 687 19.51 -3.80 34.22
C ARG A 687 18.32 -4.55 33.61
N ALA A 688 17.87 -5.47 34.47
CA ALA A 688 16.55 -6.05 34.65
C ALA A 688 16.00 -6.94 33.53
N ARG A 689 16.41 -8.21 33.63
CA ARG A 689 15.61 -9.39 33.28
C ARG A 689 14.14 -9.20 33.66
N SER A 690 13.24 -9.36 32.69
CA SER A 690 11.89 -9.83 32.94
C SER A 690 11.85 -11.34 32.67
N ASP A 691 12.50 -12.11 33.54
CA ASP A 691 12.42 -13.57 33.56
C ASP A 691 11.03 -13.94 34.13
N ASP A 692 10.03 -14.19 33.27
CA ASP A 692 8.92 -15.14 33.51
C ASP A 692 7.97 -15.20 32.28
N ALA A 693 8.44 -15.86 31.20
CA ALA A 693 7.63 -16.55 30.18
C ALA A 693 8.56 -17.47 29.35
N PRO A 694 8.19 -18.72 29.01
CA PRO A 694 9.13 -19.69 28.46
C PRO A 694 9.40 -19.40 26.97
N GLY A 695 10.53 -18.76 26.66
CA GLY A 695 10.89 -18.53 25.26
C GLY A 695 12.02 -17.55 24.95
N ALA A 696 13.09 -17.46 25.77
CA ALA A 696 14.44 -17.03 25.33
C ALA A 696 15.41 -17.14 26.51
N ALA A 697 16.30 -18.12 26.47
CA ALA A 697 17.42 -18.19 27.42
C ALA A 697 18.63 -17.48 26.83
N THR A 698 19.08 -16.39 27.45
CA THR A 698 20.43 -15.83 27.24
C THR A 698 21.20 -15.85 28.57
N HIS A 699 22.45 -16.29 28.53
CA HIS A 699 23.37 -16.26 29.68
C HIS A 699 24.18 -14.95 29.65
N PRO A 700 24.50 -14.34 30.81
CA PRO A 700 25.32 -13.13 30.85
C PRO A 700 26.79 -13.47 30.56
N ALA A 701 27.50 -12.59 29.85
CA ALA A 701 28.95 -12.65 29.70
C ALA A 701 29.55 -11.27 29.97
N SER A 702 30.57 -11.26 30.83
CA SER A 702 31.34 -10.15 31.39
C SER A 702 31.83 -9.11 30.37
N ALA A 703 31.83 -7.85 30.81
CA ALA A 703 32.46 -6.71 30.16
C ALA A 703 33.99 -6.91 30.07
N GLY A 704 34.52 -6.95 28.84
CA GLY A 704 35.94 -6.77 28.60
C GLY A 704 36.19 -5.29 28.32
N GLU A 705 37.12 -4.69 29.06
CA GLU A 705 37.59 -3.31 28.85
C GLU A 705 38.21 -3.15 27.47
N ARG A 706 37.43 -2.61 26.52
CA ARG A 706 37.92 -1.73 25.47
C ARG A 706 36.73 -0.95 24.89
N ASP A 707 36.90 0.37 24.91
CA ASP A 707 36.14 1.40 24.22
C ASP A 707 34.81 1.88 24.83
N SER A 708 34.82 3.17 25.16
CA SER A 708 33.82 3.97 25.87
C SER A 708 32.60 4.35 25.02
N GLU A 709 32.17 3.46 24.14
CA GLU A 709 30.98 3.65 23.29
C GLU A 709 29.87 2.65 23.68
N PRO A 710 28.58 3.01 23.54
CA PRO A 710 27.47 2.15 23.91
C PRO A 710 27.33 0.96 22.93
N CYS A 711 28.07 -0.12 23.20
CA CYS A 711 28.05 -1.34 22.39
C CYS A 711 27.27 -2.46 23.11
N ALA A 712 26.21 -2.98 22.48
CA ALA A 712 25.49 -4.15 22.97
C ALA A 712 25.98 -5.42 22.26
N ARG A 713 26.37 -6.44 23.02
CA ARG A 713 26.55 -7.78 22.47
C ARG A 713 25.19 -8.46 22.39
N VAL A 714 24.63 -8.55 21.19
CA VAL A 714 23.33 -9.20 20.98
C VAL A 714 23.56 -10.62 20.49
N ARG A 715 23.01 -11.60 21.21
CA ARG A 715 22.83 -12.96 20.73
C ARG A 715 21.37 -13.12 20.34
N THR A 716 21.07 -12.95 19.05
CA THR A 716 19.71 -13.20 18.55
C THR A 716 19.57 -14.67 18.25
N LEU A 717 18.64 -15.34 18.94
CA LEU A 717 18.34 -16.76 18.69
C LEU A 717 17.87 -16.95 17.23
N PRO A 718 18.20 -18.09 16.60
CA PRO A 718 17.63 -18.45 15.30
C PRO A 718 16.12 -18.61 15.42
N VAL A 719 15.40 -18.37 14.32
CA VAL A 719 14.01 -18.83 14.15
C VAL A 719 13.92 -20.36 14.29
N PHE A 720 15.01 -21.08 13.97
CA PHE A 720 15.10 -22.54 14.08
C PHE A 720 16.10 -22.97 15.16
N ALA A 721 15.59 -23.41 16.32
CA ALA A 721 16.38 -24.18 17.29
C ALA A 721 15.92 -25.63 17.29
N ASP A 722 16.35 -26.40 16.28
CA ASP A 722 16.15 -27.85 16.27
C ASP A 722 17.08 -28.49 17.32
N ARG A 723 16.58 -28.61 18.56
CA ARG A 723 17.23 -29.37 19.64
C ARG A 723 16.44 -30.62 19.98
N VAL A 724 16.20 -31.48 18.98
CA VAL A 724 16.08 -32.91 19.26
C VAL A 724 17.48 -33.49 19.41
N ARG A 725 18.11 -33.28 20.59
CA ARG A 725 19.18 -34.18 21.03
C ARG A 725 18.56 -35.55 21.28
N ARG A 726 18.49 -36.40 20.25
CA ARG A 726 18.31 -37.84 20.43
C ARG A 726 19.48 -38.35 21.28
N SER A 727 19.22 -38.57 22.56
CA SER A 727 20.08 -39.42 23.39
C SER A 727 19.93 -40.86 22.90
N ALA A 728 20.68 -41.23 21.85
CA ALA A 728 20.89 -42.63 21.53
C ALA A 728 21.81 -43.23 22.60
N ARG A 729 21.23 -43.61 23.75
CA ARG A 729 21.81 -44.67 24.59
C ARG A 729 21.45 -45.99 23.92
N GLY A 730 22.47 -46.77 23.63
CA GLY A 730 22.36 -48.00 22.87
C GLY A 730 21.32 -48.96 23.43
N CYS A 731 20.57 -49.56 22.52
CA CYS A 731 19.99 -50.86 22.76
C CYS A 731 20.28 -51.75 21.56
N ASP A 732 20.62 -52.97 21.92
CA ASP A 732 21.39 -53.96 21.21
C ASP A 732 20.73 -54.46 19.91
N ARG A 733 21.58 -54.82 18.94
CA ARG A 733 21.20 -55.61 17.77
C ARG A 733 20.67 -56.95 18.27
N ARG A 734 19.44 -57.35 17.92
CA ARG A 734 19.07 -58.75 17.74
C ARG A 734 17.75 -58.95 16.99
N ARG A 735 17.91 -59.38 15.74
CA ARG A 735 17.25 -60.52 15.05
C ARG A 735 15.73 -60.50 14.80
N ARG A 736 15.49 -60.70 13.49
CA ARG A 736 14.36 -61.29 12.75
C ARG A 736 13.27 -60.35 12.28
#